data_AF-A0AAD5CBI7-F1
#
_entry.id   AF-A0AAD5CBI7-F1
#
_cell.length_a   1.000
_cell.length_b   1.000
_cell.length_c   1.000
_cell.angle_alpha   90.00
_cell.angle_beta   90.00
_cell.angle_gamma   90.00
#
_symmetry.space_group_name_H-M   'P 1'
#
loop_
_entity.id
_entity.type
_entity.pdbx_description
1 polymer ?
#
loop_
_entity_poly.entity_id
_entity_poly.type
_entity_poly.pdbx_seq_one_letter_code
_entity_poly.pdbx_strand_id
1 'polypeptide(L)'
;MDETSELSCPENNMMNPALTMTTQVSAILVLSHVFQIFLKPLGQPAPLAQILAGFVLGPSGLSRAPSIHVFFFQNFAVDFYESMALYCRISIMFLLGLEMDISYLMRNLRPVIIIACGGCLMCSIFASAISLFVYEETGSHGSRFTLALVIIVVLANTASPIVFRLAADLKFATSDIGRLAISTSLVGDMYAVFILVMISGEKHKQTVNGWALMAFCSLLLLVGIIIFTSYLVNWLNKRNRDEKNLQAVEVMLLCLVILVAAMTLETMGFSSIIACFLMGSTFPRGGKSARTLLAFLTYMVRNFVFPIYFGYTGFKADTSYLNEIKRVAIVLMVIVLSIGGKILGTLAACWYLKTPLNEGVLLAFLMNMKGHVDILTLTTAMQNKVLNSPLFYNLMVSAIVISSLISASLISFLVRRESDTIGAKHIPMEYHTPDKELRLLTCVHSRHPVDCMVKLIVSLRGSDNVPISPYLMHLVELPEKTKKSSSFYDQEDDEFSDDEDDDSNDDVEINASVDMYIEETKIMIHQAKTVAPFLTMYQDVCDFSDDIRASFIVLPFHKHQRIDGKFENDKDGIRTTNQKVLRNAQCSVAILVDRAHTTTGTQAAGSESLQQIAILFFGGPDDREALGFSKRLSTHHHSSVTVFRFLPTSAKDPNEGINVSQKEEDVVVTIQDQQIEVDEADSSALANFYHRYVTSGKVRFVEKYVRNGAETGMVLREMAETYSMFIVGKGGRGDCLLTTGISDWEECPELGVVGDFLASSEFDISGSILVVQQQR
;
A
#
# COMPACT_ATOMS: atom_id res chain seq x y z
N MET A 1 -23.54 17.64 -73.72
CA MET A 1 -24.77 17.25 -73.00
C MET A 1 -24.61 15.77 -72.75
N ASP A 2 -24.77 15.36 -71.50
CA ASP A 2 -24.40 14.06 -70.91
C ASP A 2 -22.95 13.96 -70.43
N GLU A 3 -22.73 14.34 -69.16
CA GLU A 3 -21.69 13.86 -68.21
C GLU A 3 -21.60 14.77 -66.96
N THR A 4 -22.75 15.20 -66.39
CA THR A 4 -22.76 15.98 -65.12
C THR A 4 -23.81 15.50 -64.12
N SER A 5 -24.24 14.23 -64.21
CA SER A 5 -25.30 13.68 -63.34
C SER A 5 -24.92 12.36 -62.65
N GLU A 6 -23.64 12.16 -62.31
CA GLU A 6 -23.20 11.09 -61.40
C GLU A 6 -22.29 11.64 -60.29
N LEU A 7 -22.79 12.64 -59.58
CA LEU A 7 -22.28 13.02 -58.25
C LEU A 7 -23.37 12.87 -57.20
N SER A 8 -24.11 11.76 -57.24
CA SER A 8 -24.93 11.33 -56.11
C SER A 8 -24.03 10.60 -55.12
N CYS A 9 -23.49 11.35 -54.16
CA CYS A 9 -22.90 10.80 -52.95
C CYS A 9 -23.88 9.80 -52.31
N PRO A 10 -23.43 8.61 -51.87
CA PRO A 10 -24.27 7.77 -51.03
C PRO A 10 -24.43 8.46 -49.67
N GLU A 11 -25.67 8.85 -49.37
CA GLU A 11 -26.19 9.62 -48.24
C GLU A 11 -26.02 8.99 -46.83
N ASN A 12 -24.93 8.27 -46.52
CA ASN A 12 -24.86 7.54 -45.23
C ASN A 12 -23.55 7.60 -44.43
N ASN A 13 -22.56 8.42 -44.79
CA ASN A 13 -21.33 8.56 -44.02
C ASN A 13 -21.05 10.04 -43.65
N MET A 14 -21.85 10.61 -42.76
CA MET A 14 -21.74 12.04 -42.40
C MET A 14 -20.89 12.34 -41.17
N MET A 15 -20.14 11.38 -40.60
CA MET A 15 -19.24 11.67 -39.47
C MET A 15 -17.87 11.03 -39.59
N ASN A 16 -16.85 11.85 -39.34
CA ASN A 16 -15.47 11.41 -39.20
C ASN A 16 -15.39 10.40 -38.04
N PRO A 17 -14.92 9.16 -38.26
CA PRO A 17 -14.87 8.13 -37.23
C PRO A 17 -14.00 8.54 -36.03
N ALA A 18 -13.00 9.39 -36.24
CA ALA A 18 -12.21 9.94 -35.14
C ALA A 18 -13.04 10.89 -34.24
N LEU A 19 -14.00 11.63 -34.82
CA LEU A 19 -14.86 12.54 -34.08
C LEU A 19 -15.89 11.79 -33.25
N THR A 20 -16.51 10.74 -33.81
CA THR A 20 -17.44 9.89 -33.05
C THR A 20 -16.69 9.25 -31.89
N MET A 21 -15.55 8.60 -32.13
CA MET A 21 -14.73 7.96 -31.09
C MET A 21 -14.31 8.90 -29.96
N THR A 22 -13.76 10.08 -30.30
CA THR A 22 -13.36 11.06 -29.28
C THR A 22 -14.55 11.54 -28.46
N THR A 23 -15.73 11.68 -29.09
CA THR A 23 -16.98 11.98 -28.38
C THR A 23 -17.39 10.85 -27.45
N GLN A 24 -17.25 9.59 -27.86
CA GLN A 24 -17.57 8.42 -27.03
C GLN A 24 -16.65 8.32 -25.81
N VAL A 25 -15.34 8.42 -26.02
CA VAL A 25 -14.34 8.39 -24.93
C VAL A 25 -14.57 9.56 -23.97
N SER A 26 -14.84 10.76 -24.50
CA SER A 26 -15.17 11.93 -23.68
C SER A 26 -16.45 11.72 -22.87
N ALA A 27 -17.49 11.14 -23.49
CA ALA A 27 -18.74 10.82 -22.79
C ALA A 27 -18.55 9.79 -21.68
N ILE A 28 -17.77 8.72 -21.93
CA ILE A 28 -17.42 7.71 -20.92
C ILE A 28 -16.68 8.36 -19.75
N LEU A 29 -15.69 9.22 -20.03
CA LEU A 29 -14.92 9.93 -19.00
C LEU A 29 -15.80 10.82 -18.15
N VAL A 30 -16.58 11.71 -18.77
CA VAL A 30 -17.47 12.64 -18.06
C VAL A 30 -18.49 11.87 -17.23
N LEU A 31 -19.16 10.90 -17.81
CA LEU A 31 -20.19 10.12 -17.12
C LEU A 31 -19.61 9.29 -15.97
N SER A 32 -18.39 8.76 -16.14
CA SER A 32 -17.67 8.04 -15.08
C SER A 32 -17.37 8.93 -13.88
N HIS A 33 -16.89 10.16 -14.10
CA HIS A 33 -16.63 11.10 -13.01
C HIS A 33 -17.92 11.57 -12.34
N VAL A 34 -18.98 11.80 -13.12
CA VAL A 34 -20.30 12.15 -12.57
C VAL A 34 -20.83 11.02 -11.68
N PHE A 35 -20.81 9.77 -12.14
CA PHE A 35 -21.20 8.63 -11.33
C PHE A 35 -20.30 8.47 -10.10
N GLN A 36 -19.01 8.71 -10.22
CA GLN A 36 -18.09 8.67 -9.08
C GLN A 36 -18.46 9.71 -8.02
N ILE A 37 -18.84 10.93 -8.40
CA ILE A 37 -19.30 11.96 -7.45
C ILE A 37 -20.54 11.50 -6.67
N PHE A 38 -21.49 10.83 -7.33
CA PHE A 38 -22.71 10.32 -6.70
C PHE A 38 -22.52 9.04 -5.89
N LEU A 39 -21.62 8.15 -6.32
CA LEU A 39 -21.39 6.85 -5.71
C LEU A 39 -20.36 6.88 -4.58
N LYS A 40 -19.43 7.85 -4.59
CA LYS A 40 -18.45 8.06 -3.51
C LYS A 40 -19.10 8.26 -2.12
N PRO A 41 -20.15 9.09 -1.92
CA PRO A 41 -20.81 9.21 -0.61
C PRO A 41 -21.56 7.94 -0.19
N LEU A 42 -21.91 7.06 -1.14
CA LEU A 42 -22.53 5.76 -0.86
C LEU A 42 -21.49 4.69 -0.44
N GLY A 43 -20.19 5.04 -0.42
CA GLY A 43 -19.10 4.11 -0.10
C GLY A 43 -18.78 3.13 -1.22
N GLN A 44 -19.24 3.39 -2.44
CA GLN A 44 -19.03 2.52 -3.59
C GLN A 44 -17.68 2.82 -4.27
N PRO A 45 -16.94 1.80 -4.71
CA PRO A 45 -15.59 1.93 -5.26
C PRO A 45 -15.62 2.50 -6.68
N ALA A 46 -14.54 3.17 -7.11
CA ALA A 46 -14.50 3.82 -8.42
C ALA A 46 -14.66 2.87 -9.63
N PRO A 47 -14.11 1.64 -9.62
CA PRO A 47 -14.35 0.68 -10.71
C PRO A 47 -15.84 0.40 -10.95
N LEU A 48 -16.66 0.36 -9.90
CA LEU A 48 -18.10 0.14 -10.04
C LEU A 48 -18.77 1.30 -10.79
N ALA A 49 -18.45 2.54 -10.40
CA ALA A 49 -18.97 3.74 -11.05
C ALA A 49 -18.59 3.79 -12.54
N GLN A 50 -17.36 3.40 -12.86
CA GLN A 50 -16.84 3.40 -14.23
C GLN A 50 -17.49 2.33 -15.11
N ILE A 51 -17.64 1.09 -14.60
CA ILE A 51 -18.36 0.01 -15.32
C ILE A 51 -19.84 0.40 -15.52
N LEU A 52 -20.47 0.98 -14.49
CA LEU A 52 -21.87 1.44 -14.57
C LEU A 52 -22.03 2.57 -15.59
N ALA A 53 -21.09 3.51 -15.66
CA ALA A 53 -21.08 4.58 -16.67
C ALA A 53 -21.08 3.99 -18.10
N GLY A 54 -20.20 3.03 -18.33
CA GLY A 54 -20.16 2.27 -19.58
C GLY A 54 -21.45 1.55 -19.89
N PHE A 55 -22.00 0.83 -18.92
CA PHE A 55 -23.25 0.07 -19.06
C PHE A 55 -24.45 0.98 -19.41
N VAL A 56 -24.55 2.15 -18.78
CA VAL A 56 -25.60 3.14 -19.05
C VAL A 56 -25.43 3.78 -20.42
N LEU A 57 -24.19 4.07 -20.84
CA LEU A 57 -23.92 4.65 -22.17
C LEU A 57 -24.09 3.61 -23.30
N GLY A 58 -23.87 2.34 -22.98
CA GLY A 58 -23.96 1.21 -23.91
C GLY A 58 -25.36 0.95 -24.47
N PRO A 59 -25.51 -0.11 -25.29
CA PRO A 59 -26.75 -0.44 -25.98
C PRO A 59 -27.88 -0.83 -25.01
N SER A 60 -27.51 -1.19 -23.78
CA SER A 60 -28.44 -1.47 -22.67
C SER A 60 -29.18 -0.24 -22.14
N GLY A 61 -28.64 0.97 -22.31
CA GLY A 61 -29.16 2.20 -21.70
C GLY A 61 -29.48 3.29 -22.72
N LEU A 62 -28.68 4.36 -22.73
CA LEU A 62 -28.90 5.57 -23.52
C LEU A 62 -28.81 5.32 -25.02
N SER A 63 -27.95 4.38 -25.44
CA SER A 63 -27.84 3.97 -26.83
C SER A 63 -29.00 3.08 -27.32
N ARG A 64 -30.06 2.89 -26.53
CA ARG A 64 -31.31 2.28 -27.01
C ARG A 64 -32.10 3.21 -27.94
N ALA A 65 -31.88 4.52 -27.86
CA ALA A 65 -32.45 5.47 -28.80
C ALA A 65 -31.75 5.36 -30.17
N PRO A 66 -32.48 5.19 -31.29
CA PRO A 66 -31.89 4.86 -32.59
C PRO A 66 -30.95 5.96 -33.11
N SER A 67 -31.23 7.23 -32.83
CA SER A 67 -30.35 8.35 -33.21
C SER A 67 -29.00 8.32 -32.48
N ILE A 68 -28.98 7.84 -31.23
CA ILE A 68 -27.76 7.70 -30.43
C ILE A 68 -27.02 6.43 -30.84
N HIS A 69 -27.75 5.33 -31.11
CA HIS A 69 -27.16 4.10 -31.60
C HIS A 69 -26.40 4.28 -32.91
N VAL A 70 -26.96 4.98 -33.90
CA VAL A 70 -26.30 5.20 -35.20
C VAL A 70 -25.06 6.11 -35.05
N PHE A 71 -25.06 7.03 -34.09
CA PHE A 71 -23.91 7.89 -33.81
C PHE A 71 -22.79 7.14 -33.07
N PHE A 72 -23.12 6.25 -32.13
CA PHE A 72 -22.14 5.52 -31.31
C PHE A 72 -21.67 4.20 -31.96
N PHE A 73 -22.54 3.44 -32.64
CA PHE A 73 -22.21 2.14 -33.21
C PHE A 73 -21.83 2.25 -34.69
N GLN A 74 -20.58 2.64 -34.95
CA GLN A 74 -19.94 2.46 -36.26
C GLN A 74 -19.10 1.18 -36.25
N ASN A 75 -19.14 0.39 -37.34
CA ASN A 75 -18.40 -0.87 -37.43
C ASN A 75 -16.88 -0.72 -37.23
N PHE A 76 -16.30 0.43 -37.58
CA PHE A 76 -14.88 0.75 -37.38
C PHE A 76 -14.52 1.07 -35.92
N ALA A 77 -15.50 1.32 -35.04
CA ALA A 77 -15.26 1.65 -33.65
C ALA A 77 -14.58 0.51 -32.88
N VAL A 78 -14.97 -0.74 -33.17
CA VAL A 78 -14.56 -1.93 -32.41
C VAL A 78 -13.04 -2.15 -32.47
N ASP A 79 -12.44 -2.12 -33.66
CA ASP A 79 -11.00 -2.36 -33.85
C ASP A 79 -10.12 -1.29 -33.19
N PHE A 80 -10.59 -0.04 -33.20
CA PHE A 80 -9.91 1.05 -32.50
C PHE A 80 -9.97 0.88 -30.99
N TYR A 81 -11.13 0.50 -30.44
CA TYR A 81 -11.27 0.23 -29.01
C TYR A 81 -10.39 -0.94 -28.56
N GLU A 82 -10.25 -1.99 -29.37
CA GLU A 82 -9.32 -3.08 -29.08
C GLU A 82 -7.87 -2.58 -29.03
N SER A 83 -7.48 -1.71 -29.96
CA SER A 83 -6.16 -1.07 -29.97
C SER A 83 -5.94 -0.17 -28.75
N MET A 84 -6.95 0.65 -28.39
CA MET A 84 -6.89 1.50 -27.20
C MET A 84 -6.85 0.68 -25.91
N ALA A 85 -7.63 -0.40 -25.83
CA ALA A 85 -7.63 -1.31 -24.68
C ALA A 85 -6.29 -2.00 -24.50
N LEU A 86 -5.58 -2.33 -25.59
CA LEU A 86 -4.22 -2.84 -25.55
C LEU A 86 -3.27 -1.85 -24.86
N TYR A 87 -3.26 -0.57 -25.29
CA TYR A 87 -2.44 0.47 -24.68
C TYR A 87 -2.79 0.74 -23.21
N CYS A 88 -4.09 0.74 -22.88
CA CYS A 88 -4.56 0.87 -21.50
C CYS A 88 -4.04 -0.28 -20.65
N ARG A 89 -4.15 -1.52 -21.14
CA ARG A 89 -3.71 -2.73 -20.44
C ARG A 89 -2.20 -2.74 -20.21
N ILE A 90 -1.41 -2.32 -21.19
CA ILE A 90 0.06 -2.17 -21.05
C ILE A 90 0.37 -1.20 -19.91
N SER A 91 -0.24 -0.01 -19.92
CA SER A 91 -0.01 1.02 -18.90
C SER A 91 -0.42 0.56 -17.50
N ILE A 92 -1.58 -0.09 -17.38
CA ILE A 92 -2.12 -0.61 -16.11
C ILE A 92 -1.23 -1.72 -15.55
N MET A 93 -0.84 -2.70 -16.36
CA MET A 93 -0.03 -3.84 -15.91
C MET A 93 1.39 -3.42 -15.55
N PHE A 94 1.93 -2.44 -16.28
CA PHE A 94 3.22 -1.85 -15.93
C PHE A 94 3.14 -1.08 -14.59
N LEU A 95 2.10 -0.25 -14.39
CA LEU A 95 1.87 0.43 -13.10
C LEU A 95 1.73 -0.58 -11.95
N LEU A 96 0.96 -1.65 -12.17
CA LEU A 96 0.79 -2.72 -11.20
C LEU A 96 2.12 -3.39 -10.86
N GLY A 97 2.98 -3.65 -11.85
CA GLY A 97 4.33 -4.15 -11.63
C GLY A 97 5.21 -3.22 -10.80
N LEU A 98 5.10 -1.91 -11.03
CA LEU A 98 5.86 -0.87 -10.33
C LEU A 98 5.45 -0.76 -8.84
N GLU A 99 4.15 -0.90 -8.56
CA GLU A 99 3.60 -0.76 -7.20
C GLU A 99 3.65 -2.05 -6.37
N MET A 100 3.67 -3.22 -7.02
CA MET A 100 3.61 -4.51 -6.35
C MET A 100 4.88 -4.88 -5.60
N ASP A 101 4.72 -5.39 -4.36
CA ASP A 101 5.82 -5.92 -3.56
C ASP A 101 6.23 -7.36 -3.92
N ILE A 102 7.18 -7.50 -4.86
CA ILE A 102 7.78 -8.79 -5.25
C ILE A 102 8.38 -9.53 -4.06
N SER A 103 8.99 -8.85 -3.09
CA SER A 103 9.59 -9.51 -1.93
C SER A 103 8.51 -10.22 -1.11
N TYR A 104 7.38 -9.55 -0.92
CA TYR A 104 6.18 -10.14 -0.33
C TYR A 104 5.66 -11.32 -1.16
N LEU A 105 5.54 -11.16 -2.49
CA LEU A 105 5.07 -12.21 -3.39
C LEU A 105 5.95 -13.46 -3.30
N MET A 106 7.27 -13.32 -3.39
CA MET A 106 8.26 -14.41 -3.36
C MET A 106 8.22 -15.19 -2.04
N ARG A 107 8.14 -14.47 -0.93
CA ARG A 107 8.05 -15.08 0.41
C ARG A 107 6.73 -15.82 0.63
N ASN A 108 5.63 -15.28 0.09
CA ASN A 108 4.30 -15.84 0.24
C ASN A 108 3.83 -16.63 -1.01
N LEU A 109 4.75 -17.12 -1.85
CA LEU A 109 4.39 -17.87 -3.06
C LEU A 109 3.53 -19.09 -2.76
N ARG A 110 3.88 -19.84 -1.70
CA ARG A 110 3.15 -21.06 -1.33
C ARG A 110 1.66 -20.77 -1.04
N PRO A 111 1.28 -19.87 -0.12
CA PRO A 111 -0.13 -19.55 0.10
C PRO A 111 -0.77 -18.93 -1.15
N VAL A 112 -0.09 -18.03 -1.86
CA VAL A 112 -0.60 -17.39 -3.09
C VAL A 112 -1.00 -18.43 -4.14
N ILE A 113 -0.13 -19.41 -4.42
CA ILE A 113 -0.35 -20.45 -5.42
C ILE A 113 -1.46 -21.42 -4.98
N ILE A 114 -1.50 -21.81 -3.71
CA ILE A 114 -2.54 -22.72 -3.20
C ILE A 114 -3.93 -22.09 -3.35
N ILE A 115 -4.07 -20.79 -3.04
CA ILE A 115 -5.35 -20.08 -3.15
C ILE A 115 -5.75 -19.89 -4.63
N ALA A 116 -4.79 -19.49 -5.48
CA ALA A 116 -5.03 -19.33 -6.91
C ALA A 116 -5.47 -20.66 -7.55
N CYS A 117 -4.73 -21.73 -7.27
CA CYS A 117 -5.00 -23.07 -7.78
C CYS A 117 -6.34 -23.61 -7.26
N GLY A 118 -6.64 -23.44 -5.97
CA GLY A 118 -7.92 -23.85 -5.37
C GLY A 118 -9.11 -23.19 -6.05
N GLY A 119 -9.05 -21.87 -6.26
CA GLY A 119 -10.09 -21.13 -6.99
C GLY A 119 -10.22 -21.56 -8.46
N CYS A 120 -9.10 -21.65 -9.19
CA CYS A 120 -9.09 -22.00 -10.61
C CYS A 120 -9.55 -23.45 -10.88
N LEU A 121 -9.10 -24.41 -10.07
CA LEU A 121 -9.47 -25.82 -10.23
C LEU A 121 -10.96 -26.04 -9.98
N MET A 122 -11.52 -25.46 -8.91
CA MET A 122 -12.96 -25.58 -8.63
C MET A 122 -13.81 -24.92 -9.71
N CYS A 123 -13.40 -23.75 -10.19
CA CYS A 123 -14.06 -23.10 -11.34
C CYS A 123 -13.98 -23.95 -12.60
N SER A 124 -12.86 -24.63 -12.84
CA SER A 124 -12.68 -25.50 -14.01
C SER A 124 -13.60 -26.72 -13.96
N ILE A 125 -13.79 -27.31 -12.78
CA ILE A 125 -14.71 -28.43 -12.58
C ILE A 125 -16.15 -27.99 -12.88
N PHE A 126 -16.59 -26.86 -12.34
CA PHE A 126 -17.93 -26.32 -12.60
C PHE A 126 -18.12 -25.88 -14.05
N ALA A 127 -17.12 -25.24 -14.65
CA ALA A 127 -17.13 -24.85 -16.05
C ALA A 127 -17.23 -26.06 -16.99
N SER A 128 -16.48 -27.14 -16.71
CA SER A 128 -16.58 -28.38 -17.46
C SER A 128 -17.97 -29.01 -17.34
N ALA A 129 -18.52 -29.06 -16.13
CA ALA A 129 -19.86 -29.61 -15.89
C ALA A 129 -20.98 -28.87 -16.64
N ILE A 130 -20.93 -27.53 -16.67
CA ILE A 130 -21.94 -26.71 -17.36
C ILE A 130 -21.71 -26.61 -18.88
N SER A 131 -20.47 -26.83 -19.36
CA SER A 131 -20.11 -26.61 -20.77
C SER A 131 -21.00 -27.37 -21.75
N LEU A 132 -21.40 -28.61 -21.43
CA LEU A 132 -22.30 -29.42 -22.27
C LEU A 132 -23.70 -28.83 -22.35
N PHE A 133 -24.26 -28.40 -21.22
CA PHE A 133 -25.58 -27.78 -21.15
C PHE A 133 -25.63 -26.47 -21.94
N VAL A 134 -24.61 -25.62 -21.76
CA VAL A 134 -24.53 -24.34 -22.48
C VAL A 134 -24.28 -24.55 -23.97
N TYR A 135 -23.48 -25.55 -24.35
CA TYR A 135 -23.25 -25.91 -25.75
C TYR A 135 -24.55 -26.28 -26.47
N GLU A 136 -25.40 -27.10 -25.83
CA GLU A 136 -26.67 -27.55 -26.39
C GLU A 136 -27.69 -26.41 -26.52
N GLU A 137 -27.86 -25.59 -25.48
CA GLU A 137 -28.86 -24.51 -25.47
C GLU A 137 -28.48 -23.30 -26.34
N THR A 138 -27.18 -23.04 -26.55
CA THR A 138 -26.73 -21.88 -27.35
C THR A 138 -26.46 -22.20 -28.83
N GLY A 139 -26.65 -23.46 -29.24
CA GLY A 139 -26.55 -23.90 -30.64
C GLY A 139 -25.18 -23.65 -31.27
N SER A 140 -24.10 -23.69 -30.47
CA SER A 140 -22.76 -23.35 -30.95
C SER A 140 -22.18 -24.45 -31.84
N HIS A 141 -21.93 -24.17 -33.11
CA HIS A 141 -21.35 -25.12 -34.08
C HIS A 141 -19.81 -25.23 -33.99
N GLY A 142 -19.24 -25.41 -32.79
CA GLY A 142 -17.79 -25.47 -32.54
C GLY A 142 -17.29 -26.79 -31.95
N SER A 143 -15.98 -26.93 -31.73
CA SER A 143 -15.41 -28.04 -30.96
C SER A 143 -15.86 -27.91 -29.49
N ARG A 144 -16.53 -28.95 -28.97
CA ARG A 144 -16.98 -29.00 -27.57
C ARG A 144 -15.83 -28.75 -26.58
N PHE A 145 -14.64 -29.27 -26.90
CA PHE A 145 -13.45 -29.11 -26.06
C PHE A 145 -12.98 -27.66 -25.99
N THR A 146 -12.85 -27.00 -27.13
CA THR A 146 -12.38 -25.61 -27.20
C THR A 146 -13.41 -24.65 -26.59
N LEU A 147 -14.71 -24.91 -26.74
CA LEU A 147 -15.76 -24.16 -26.05
C LEU A 147 -15.71 -24.35 -24.53
N ALA A 148 -15.48 -25.57 -24.04
CA ALA A 148 -15.29 -25.83 -22.62
C ALA A 148 -14.07 -25.06 -22.06
N LEU A 149 -12.95 -25.02 -22.79
CA LEU A 149 -11.77 -24.22 -22.40
C LEU A 149 -12.08 -22.72 -22.32
N VAL A 150 -12.84 -22.17 -23.26
CA VAL A 150 -13.27 -20.75 -23.21
C VAL A 150 -14.12 -20.48 -21.97
N ILE A 151 -15.09 -21.35 -21.67
CA ILE A 151 -15.93 -21.23 -20.46
C ILE A 151 -15.07 -21.36 -19.20
N ILE A 152 -14.08 -22.27 -19.17
CA ILE A 152 -13.13 -22.40 -18.06
C ILE A 152 -12.40 -21.08 -17.83
N VAL A 153 -11.86 -20.44 -18.88
CA VAL A 153 -11.17 -19.15 -18.74
C VAL A 153 -12.12 -18.08 -18.19
N VAL A 154 -13.34 -17.96 -18.72
CA VAL A 154 -14.31 -16.95 -18.29
C VAL A 154 -14.75 -17.13 -16.83
N LEU A 155 -14.83 -18.37 -16.34
CA LEU A 155 -15.19 -18.65 -14.94
C LEU A 155 -14.00 -18.56 -13.98
N ALA A 156 -12.81 -18.98 -14.43
CA ALA A 156 -11.62 -19.10 -13.60
C ALA A 156 -10.74 -17.85 -13.57
N ASN A 157 -10.87 -16.92 -14.52
CA ASN A 157 -10.07 -15.71 -14.52
C ASN A 157 -10.56 -14.70 -13.47
N THR A 158 -9.63 -13.97 -12.87
CA THR A 158 -9.91 -12.88 -11.92
C THR A 158 -9.10 -11.68 -12.36
N ALA A 159 -9.75 -10.57 -12.68
CA ALA A 159 -9.09 -9.41 -13.24
C ALA A 159 -8.21 -8.70 -12.20
N SER A 160 -6.91 -8.96 -12.22
CA SER A 160 -5.95 -8.35 -11.28
C SER A 160 -6.00 -6.83 -11.23
N PRO A 161 -6.21 -6.07 -12.34
CA PRO A 161 -6.29 -4.61 -12.26
C PRO A 161 -7.49 -4.10 -11.45
N ILE A 162 -8.61 -4.82 -11.52
CA ILE A 162 -9.83 -4.45 -10.80
C ILE A 162 -9.65 -4.76 -9.32
N VAL A 163 -9.08 -5.93 -8.99
CA VAL A 163 -8.76 -6.31 -7.60
C VAL A 163 -7.81 -5.30 -6.97
N PHE A 164 -6.72 -4.97 -7.66
CA PHE A 164 -5.76 -3.97 -7.21
C PHE A 164 -6.42 -2.61 -6.99
N ARG A 165 -7.17 -2.11 -7.98
CA ARG A 165 -7.83 -0.81 -7.88
C ARG A 165 -8.88 -0.77 -6.77
N LEU A 166 -9.65 -1.85 -6.62
CA LEU A 166 -10.65 -1.98 -5.57
C LEU A 166 -10.01 -1.98 -4.18
N ALA A 167 -8.93 -2.74 -3.99
CA ALA A 167 -8.20 -2.78 -2.73
C ALA A 167 -7.54 -1.43 -2.40
N ALA A 168 -7.05 -0.71 -3.42
CA ALA A 168 -6.45 0.62 -3.27
C ALA A 168 -7.51 1.67 -2.89
N ASP A 169 -8.66 1.68 -3.58
CA ASP A 169 -9.76 2.62 -3.28
C ASP A 169 -10.40 2.37 -1.91
N LEU A 170 -10.36 1.12 -1.43
CA LEU A 170 -10.85 0.73 -0.11
C LEU A 170 -9.76 0.80 0.98
N LYS A 171 -8.59 1.38 0.69
CA LYS A 171 -7.49 1.61 1.65
C LYS A 171 -6.98 0.35 2.37
N PHE A 172 -7.02 -0.81 1.71
CA PHE A 172 -6.45 -2.04 2.26
C PHE A 172 -5.52 -2.78 1.31
N ALA A 173 -5.18 -2.22 0.13
CA ALA A 173 -4.21 -2.81 -0.79
C ALA A 173 -2.87 -3.14 -0.12
N THR A 174 -2.42 -2.30 0.82
CA THR A 174 -1.19 -2.51 1.56
C THR A 174 -1.31 -3.61 2.62
N SER A 175 -2.51 -3.97 3.09
CA SER A 175 -2.72 -5.02 4.11
C SER A 175 -2.23 -6.40 3.63
N ASP A 176 -2.01 -7.34 4.56
CA ASP A 176 -1.64 -8.71 4.21
C ASP A 176 -2.70 -9.38 3.32
N ILE A 177 -3.98 -9.17 3.62
CA ILE A 177 -5.08 -9.73 2.83
C ILE A 177 -5.18 -9.08 1.44
N GLY A 178 -4.94 -7.76 1.35
CA GLY A 178 -4.90 -7.03 0.09
C GLY A 178 -3.73 -7.47 -0.80
N ARG A 179 -2.51 -7.53 -0.25
CA ARG A 179 -1.32 -8.01 -0.95
C ARG A 179 -1.46 -9.47 -1.39
N LEU A 180 -2.05 -10.32 -0.55
CA LEU A 180 -2.38 -11.71 -0.88
C LEU A 180 -3.39 -11.79 -2.03
N ALA A 181 -4.47 -11.01 -1.99
CA ALA A 181 -5.48 -10.95 -3.04
C ALA A 181 -4.90 -10.52 -4.39
N ILE A 182 -4.11 -9.42 -4.41
CA ILE A 182 -3.51 -8.92 -5.65
C ILE A 182 -2.54 -9.96 -6.21
N SER A 183 -1.67 -10.54 -5.37
CA SER A 183 -0.73 -11.59 -5.74
C SER A 183 -1.43 -12.84 -6.30
N THR A 184 -2.50 -13.30 -5.65
CA THR A 184 -3.31 -14.45 -6.11
C THR A 184 -4.00 -14.17 -7.44
N SER A 185 -4.52 -12.95 -7.64
CA SER A 185 -5.15 -12.57 -8.91
C SER A 185 -4.16 -12.55 -10.08
N LEU A 186 -2.90 -12.12 -9.85
CA LEU A 186 -1.84 -12.17 -10.86
C LEU A 186 -1.50 -13.60 -11.28
N VAL A 187 -1.41 -14.54 -10.32
CA VAL A 187 -1.22 -15.96 -10.65
C VAL A 187 -2.44 -16.52 -11.42
N GLY A 188 -3.64 -16.04 -11.11
CA GLY A 188 -4.86 -16.32 -11.87
C GLY A 188 -4.77 -15.85 -13.33
N ASP A 189 -4.27 -14.63 -13.57
CA ASP A 189 -4.04 -14.11 -14.93
C ASP A 189 -3.03 -14.99 -15.70
N MET A 190 -1.97 -15.49 -15.04
CA MET A 190 -1.01 -16.42 -15.68
C MET A 190 -1.70 -17.71 -16.13
N TYR A 191 -2.60 -18.24 -15.29
CA TYR A 191 -3.38 -19.43 -15.60
C TYR A 191 -4.33 -19.20 -16.80
N ALA A 192 -4.99 -18.05 -16.85
CA ALA A 192 -5.86 -17.68 -17.97
C ALA A 192 -5.08 -17.56 -19.29
N VAL A 193 -3.92 -16.89 -19.26
CA VAL A 193 -3.03 -16.77 -20.43
C VAL A 193 -2.54 -18.16 -20.88
N PHE A 194 -2.18 -19.04 -19.95
CA PHE A 194 -1.77 -20.40 -20.26
C PHE A 194 -2.85 -21.17 -21.03
N ILE A 195 -4.11 -21.11 -20.59
CA ILE A 195 -5.22 -21.76 -21.32
C ILE A 195 -5.47 -21.09 -22.68
N LEU A 196 -5.37 -19.76 -22.76
CA LEU A 196 -5.54 -19.04 -24.03
C LEU A 196 -4.49 -19.44 -25.08
N VAL A 197 -3.25 -19.67 -24.64
CA VAL A 197 -2.18 -20.21 -25.49
C VAL A 197 -2.52 -21.63 -25.94
N MET A 198 -3.07 -22.48 -25.07
CA MET A 198 -3.53 -23.83 -25.45
C MET A 198 -4.64 -23.78 -26.50
N ILE A 199 -5.62 -22.89 -26.36
CA ILE A 199 -6.70 -22.66 -27.34
C ILE A 199 -6.12 -22.22 -28.70
N SER A 200 -5.10 -21.35 -28.67
CA SER A 200 -4.45 -20.84 -29.89
C SER A 200 -3.58 -21.91 -30.57
N GLY A 201 -2.94 -22.78 -29.78
CA GLY A 201 -2.09 -23.88 -30.25
C GLY A 201 -2.83 -24.92 -31.08
N GLU A 202 -4.11 -25.21 -30.78
CA GLU A 202 -4.92 -26.18 -31.55
C GLU A 202 -5.12 -25.77 -33.03
N LYS A 203 -4.95 -24.49 -33.36
CA LYS A 203 -5.25 -23.93 -34.68
C LYS A 203 -4.04 -23.85 -35.59
N HIS A 204 -2.86 -23.66 -35.04
CA HIS A 204 -1.64 -23.72 -35.83
C HIS A 204 -1.27 -25.19 -36.03
N LYS A 205 -1.59 -25.74 -37.21
CA LYS A 205 -1.04 -27.01 -37.72
C LYS A 205 0.49 -26.93 -37.97
N GLN A 206 1.22 -26.17 -37.15
CA GLN A 206 2.67 -26.16 -37.16
C GLN A 206 3.16 -27.45 -36.48
N THR A 207 4.25 -28.00 -36.99
CA THR A 207 4.97 -29.10 -36.35
C THR A 207 5.25 -28.74 -34.89
N VAL A 208 5.13 -29.68 -33.95
CA VAL A 208 5.37 -29.47 -32.51
C VAL A 208 6.70 -28.72 -32.24
N ASN A 209 7.71 -28.96 -33.08
CA ASN A 209 9.01 -28.28 -33.04
C ASN A 209 8.93 -26.77 -33.35
N GLY A 210 8.04 -26.31 -34.23
CA GLY A 210 7.88 -24.90 -34.59
C GLY A 210 7.25 -24.08 -33.47
N TRP A 211 6.22 -24.62 -32.82
CA TRP A 211 5.59 -23.97 -31.66
C TRP A 211 6.54 -23.93 -30.46
N ALA A 212 7.26 -25.03 -30.18
CA ALA A 212 8.26 -25.06 -29.12
C ALA A 212 9.42 -24.06 -29.35
N LEU A 213 9.89 -23.94 -30.61
CA LEU A 213 10.93 -22.98 -30.97
C LEU A 213 10.43 -21.53 -30.84
N MET A 214 9.20 -21.24 -31.23
CA MET A 214 8.58 -19.92 -31.06
C MET A 214 8.42 -19.54 -29.58
N ALA A 215 7.96 -20.49 -28.75
CA ALA A 215 7.85 -20.30 -27.30
C ALA A 215 9.23 -20.03 -26.65
N PHE A 216 10.26 -20.77 -27.06
CA PHE A 216 11.63 -20.55 -26.58
C PHE A 216 12.20 -19.19 -27.00
N CYS A 217 12.03 -18.80 -28.27
CA CYS A 217 12.45 -17.49 -28.76
C CYS A 217 11.76 -16.34 -28.01
N SER A 218 10.45 -16.48 -27.74
CA SER A 218 9.70 -15.50 -26.97
C SER A 218 10.16 -15.38 -25.51
N LEU A 219 10.43 -16.51 -24.86
CA LEU A 219 11.01 -16.51 -23.51
C LEU A 219 12.37 -15.79 -23.48
N LEU A 220 13.26 -16.09 -24.42
CA LEU A 220 14.56 -15.42 -24.53
C LEU A 220 14.43 -13.92 -24.77
N LEU A 221 13.50 -13.52 -25.64
CA LEU A 221 13.22 -12.11 -25.92
C LEU A 221 12.66 -11.39 -24.68
N LEU A 222 11.74 -12.02 -23.94
CA LEU A 222 11.22 -11.50 -22.69
C LEU A 222 12.34 -11.31 -21.65
N VAL A 223 13.20 -12.30 -21.48
CA VAL A 223 14.37 -12.21 -20.57
C VAL A 223 15.33 -11.11 -21.04
N GLY A 224 15.61 -11.02 -22.34
CA GLY A 224 16.44 -9.97 -22.92
C GLY A 224 15.91 -8.56 -22.68
N ILE A 225 14.61 -8.35 -22.88
CA ILE A 225 13.91 -7.08 -22.60
C ILE A 225 13.98 -6.73 -21.12
N ILE A 226 13.78 -7.71 -20.23
CA ILE A 226 13.87 -7.50 -18.78
C ILE A 226 15.29 -7.09 -18.37
N ILE A 227 16.31 -7.76 -18.88
CA ILE A 227 17.72 -7.41 -18.59
C ILE A 227 18.03 -6.00 -19.14
N PHE A 228 17.61 -5.70 -20.37
CA PHE A 228 17.83 -4.41 -21.01
C PHE A 228 17.16 -3.26 -20.24
N THR A 229 15.89 -3.42 -19.87
CA THR A 229 15.15 -2.42 -19.07
C THR A 229 15.81 -2.21 -17.72
N SER A 230 16.24 -3.28 -17.05
CA SER A 230 16.92 -3.20 -15.74
C SER A 230 18.26 -2.46 -15.84
N TYR A 231 19.03 -2.71 -16.90
CA TYR A 231 20.28 -1.99 -17.18
C TYR A 231 20.04 -0.51 -17.48
N LEU A 232 19.07 -0.21 -18.35
CA LEU A 232 18.71 1.17 -18.74
C LEU A 232 18.27 1.99 -17.53
N VAL A 233 17.43 1.42 -16.67
CA VAL A 233 16.92 2.07 -15.47
C VAL A 233 18.04 2.35 -14.46
N ASN A 234 18.92 1.37 -14.22
CA ASN A 234 20.07 1.56 -13.34
C ASN A 234 21.07 2.58 -13.88
N TRP A 235 21.22 2.65 -15.21
CA TRP A 235 22.07 3.65 -15.85
C TRP A 235 21.48 5.06 -15.72
N LEU A 236 20.18 5.23 -15.97
CA LEU A 236 19.47 6.51 -15.79
C LEU A 236 19.56 6.99 -14.33
N ASN A 237 19.34 6.09 -13.37
CA ASN A 237 19.44 6.44 -11.94
C ASN A 237 20.84 6.94 -11.53
N LYS A 238 21.91 6.51 -12.23
CA LYS A 238 23.29 6.90 -11.92
C LYS A 238 23.76 8.16 -12.64
N ARG A 239 23.11 8.55 -13.74
CA ARG A 239 23.60 9.60 -14.65
C ARG A 239 23.45 11.01 -14.06
N ASN A 240 22.42 11.27 -13.25
CA ASN A 240 22.14 12.56 -12.61
C ASN A 240 21.94 12.39 -11.10
N ARG A 241 23.03 12.52 -10.31
CA ARG A 241 22.95 12.41 -8.83
C ARG A 241 22.26 13.61 -8.17
N ASP A 242 22.27 14.78 -8.80
CA ASP A 242 21.82 16.03 -8.17
C ASP A 242 20.35 16.38 -8.46
N GLU A 243 19.71 15.77 -9.48
CA GLU A 243 18.29 16.02 -9.79
C GLU A 243 17.35 15.07 -9.03
N LYS A 244 16.29 15.60 -8.43
CA LYS A 244 15.30 14.84 -7.62
C LYS A 244 14.41 13.90 -8.45
N ASN A 245 14.09 14.28 -9.69
CA ASN A 245 13.22 13.54 -10.60
C ASN A 245 13.89 13.37 -11.97
N LEU A 246 13.50 12.34 -12.72
CA LEU A 246 13.92 12.21 -14.12
C LEU A 246 13.42 13.40 -14.93
N GLN A 247 14.21 13.83 -15.92
CA GLN A 247 13.74 14.82 -16.88
C GLN A 247 12.57 14.26 -17.70
N ALA A 248 11.65 15.12 -18.15
CA ALA A 248 10.48 14.69 -18.94
C ALA A 248 10.86 13.87 -20.19
N VAL A 249 12.02 14.18 -20.78
CA VAL A 249 12.58 13.44 -21.94
C VAL A 249 12.95 12.00 -21.57
N GLU A 250 13.50 11.77 -20.38
CA GLU A 250 13.91 10.45 -19.91
C GLU A 250 12.69 9.59 -19.54
N VAL A 251 11.68 10.19 -18.91
CA VAL A 251 10.38 9.54 -18.65
C VAL A 251 9.73 9.13 -19.97
N MET A 252 9.70 10.02 -20.95
CA MET A 252 9.17 9.74 -22.28
C MET A 252 9.94 8.61 -22.98
N LEU A 253 11.28 8.60 -22.89
CA LEU A 253 12.12 7.54 -23.43
C LEU A 253 11.80 6.18 -22.79
N LEU A 254 11.66 6.13 -21.47
CA LEU A 254 11.28 4.90 -20.74
C LEU A 254 9.90 4.39 -21.18
N CYS A 255 8.90 5.27 -21.23
CA CYS A 255 7.56 4.91 -21.72
C CYS A 255 7.60 4.39 -23.16
N LEU A 256 8.40 5.00 -24.04
CA LEU A 256 8.57 4.56 -25.42
C LEU A 256 9.20 3.16 -25.49
N VAL A 257 10.25 2.90 -24.71
CA VAL A 257 10.91 1.59 -24.64
C VAL A 257 9.93 0.50 -24.18
N ILE A 258 9.16 0.78 -23.13
CA ILE A 258 8.13 -0.15 -22.60
C ILE A 258 7.07 -0.43 -23.67
N LEU A 259 6.61 0.61 -24.36
CA LEU A 259 5.60 0.47 -25.41
C LEU A 259 6.11 -0.38 -26.58
N VAL A 260 7.32 -0.09 -27.08
CA VAL A 260 7.93 -0.85 -28.17
C VAL A 260 8.13 -2.31 -27.76
N ALA A 261 8.63 -2.56 -26.54
CA ALA A 261 8.81 -3.90 -26.00
C ALA A 261 7.49 -4.69 -25.87
N ALA A 262 6.42 -4.04 -25.43
CA ALA A 262 5.10 -4.66 -25.33
C ALA A 262 4.53 -4.98 -26.72
N MET A 263 4.67 -4.08 -27.68
CA MET A 263 4.17 -4.26 -29.04
C MET A 263 4.94 -5.35 -29.79
N THR A 264 6.27 -5.46 -29.62
CA THR A 264 7.05 -6.54 -30.23
C THR A 264 6.60 -7.91 -29.74
N LEU A 265 6.31 -8.06 -28.45
CA LEU A 265 5.78 -9.31 -27.89
C LEU A 265 4.41 -9.70 -28.46
N GLU A 266 3.49 -8.74 -28.58
CA GLU A 266 2.16 -8.98 -29.18
C GLU A 266 2.27 -9.37 -30.66
N THR A 267 3.18 -8.75 -31.42
CA THR A 267 3.40 -9.15 -32.83
C THR A 267 3.92 -10.57 -32.97
N MET A 268 4.58 -11.11 -31.95
CA MET A 268 5.01 -12.52 -31.91
C MET A 268 3.91 -13.47 -31.42
N GLY A 269 2.73 -12.96 -31.07
CA GLY A 269 1.59 -13.76 -30.60
C GLY A 269 1.61 -14.09 -29.10
N PHE A 270 2.43 -13.40 -28.31
CA PHE A 270 2.50 -13.57 -26.85
C PHE A 270 1.84 -12.39 -26.14
N SER A 271 1.14 -12.69 -25.04
CA SER A 271 0.47 -11.66 -24.24
C SER A 271 1.47 -10.71 -23.60
N SER A 272 1.34 -9.41 -23.92
CA SER A 272 2.11 -8.31 -23.31
C SER A 272 1.86 -8.14 -21.81
N ILE A 273 0.77 -8.69 -21.26
CA ILE A 273 0.35 -8.52 -19.86
C ILE A 273 1.47 -8.88 -18.88
N ILE A 274 1.99 -10.11 -19.01
CA ILE A 274 2.98 -10.68 -18.09
C ILE A 274 4.30 -9.91 -18.21
N ALA A 275 4.69 -9.59 -19.44
CA ALA A 275 5.92 -8.87 -19.71
C ALA A 275 5.90 -7.45 -19.15
N CYS A 276 4.79 -6.71 -19.31
CA CYS A 276 4.64 -5.36 -18.76
C CYS A 276 4.70 -5.37 -17.24
N PHE A 277 4.05 -6.35 -16.60
CA PHE A 277 4.13 -6.55 -15.16
C PHE A 277 5.57 -6.82 -14.71
N LEU A 278 6.25 -7.79 -15.32
CA LEU A 278 7.64 -8.13 -14.99
C LEU A 278 8.60 -6.97 -15.24
N MET A 279 8.46 -6.25 -16.35
CA MET A 279 9.22 -5.03 -16.63
C MET A 279 8.99 -3.94 -15.58
N GLY A 280 7.75 -3.71 -15.12
CA GLY A 280 7.49 -2.73 -14.06
C GLY A 280 8.11 -3.14 -12.72
N SER A 281 8.08 -4.44 -12.44
CA SER A 281 8.61 -5.04 -11.22
C SER A 281 10.14 -4.94 -11.09
N THR A 282 10.87 -4.87 -12.21
CA THR A 282 12.34 -4.81 -12.18
C THR A 282 12.87 -3.42 -11.84
N PHE A 283 12.00 -2.40 -11.82
CA PHE A 283 12.40 -1.07 -11.42
C PHE A 283 12.79 -1.08 -9.93
N PRO A 284 13.96 -0.54 -9.57
CA PRO A 284 14.34 -0.42 -8.17
C PRO A 284 13.38 0.56 -7.50
N ARG A 285 12.51 0.11 -6.56
CA ARG A 285 11.47 0.99 -5.98
C ARG A 285 12.02 2.22 -5.25
N GLY A 286 13.29 2.16 -4.84
CA GLY A 286 14.03 3.26 -4.22
C GLY A 286 14.69 4.20 -5.23
N GLY A 287 14.71 3.86 -6.52
CA GLY A 287 15.35 4.69 -7.53
C GLY A 287 14.48 5.88 -7.94
N LYS A 288 15.14 6.99 -8.29
CA LYS A 288 14.53 8.21 -8.85
C LYS A 288 13.57 7.91 -10.00
N SER A 289 13.93 6.98 -10.87
CA SER A 289 13.10 6.52 -11.99
C SER A 289 11.78 5.91 -11.57
N ALA A 290 11.77 5.01 -10.59
CA ALA A 290 10.56 4.37 -10.10
C ALA A 290 9.63 5.41 -9.45
N ARG A 291 10.16 6.31 -8.61
CA ARG A 291 9.38 7.37 -7.96
C ARG A 291 8.74 8.32 -8.98
N THR A 292 9.52 8.83 -9.93
CA THR A 292 9.05 9.77 -10.96
C THR A 292 7.97 9.11 -11.83
N LEU A 293 8.22 7.88 -12.28
CA LEU A 293 7.31 7.16 -13.16
C LEU A 293 6.04 6.73 -12.43
N LEU A 294 6.13 6.33 -11.16
CA LEU A 294 4.98 5.99 -10.33
C LEU A 294 4.07 7.20 -10.15
N ALA A 295 4.62 8.37 -9.79
CA ALA A 295 3.84 9.59 -9.61
C ALA A 295 3.13 10.02 -10.91
N PHE A 296 3.86 10.05 -12.02
CA PHE A 296 3.33 10.43 -13.33
C PHE A 296 2.25 9.45 -13.82
N LEU A 297 2.57 8.15 -13.80
CA LEU A 297 1.69 7.12 -14.34
C LEU A 297 0.47 6.89 -13.45
N THR A 298 0.58 7.01 -12.13
CA THR A 298 -0.56 6.86 -11.21
C THR A 298 -1.62 7.89 -11.49
N TYR A 299 -1.26 9.17 -11.68
CA TYR A 299 -2.22 10.22 -11.99
C TYR A 299 -2.91 9.98 -13.34
N MET A 300 -2.12 9.66 -14.37
CA MET A 300 -2.62 9.40 -15.73
C MET A 300 -3.55 8.18 -15.75
N VAL A 301 -3.12 7.07 -15.15
CA VAL A 301 -3.88 5.82 -15.15
C VAL A 301 -5.15 5.94 -14.33
N ARG A 302 -5.09 6.61 -13.16
CA ARG A 302 -6.24 6.77 -12.28
C ARG A 302 -7.37 7.60 -12.89
N ASN A 303 -7.01 8.73 -13.50
CA ASN A 303 -8.01 9.70 -13.95
C ASN A 303 -8.43 9.52 -15.41
N PHE A 304 -7.60 8.89 -16.26
CA PHE A 304 -7.91 8.72 -17.68
C PHE A 304 -8.01 7.25 -18.09
N VAL A 305 -6.99 6.44 -17.80
CA VAL A 305 -6.93 5.06 -18.33
C VAL A 305 -7.98 4.14 -17.70
N PHE A 306 -8.16 4.17 -16.37
CA PHE A 306 -9.15 3.32 -15.69
C PHE A 306 -10.59 3.61 -16.12
N PRO A 307 -11.08 4.87 -16.12
CA PRO A 307 -12.43 5.17 -16.61
C PRO A 307 -12.68 4.66 -18.03
N ILE A 308 -11.70 4.80 -18.93
CA ILE A 308 -11.82 4.33 -20.30
C ILE A 308 -11.86 2.80 -20.35
N TYR A 309 -10.94 2.14 -19.64
CA TYR A 309 -10.79 0.68 -19.64
C TYR A 309 -11.99 -0.05 -18.98
N PHE A 310 -12.45 0.42 -17.83
CA PHE A 310 -13.61 -0.15 -17.13
C PHE A 310 -14.93 0.31 -17.75
N GLY A 311 -15.00 1.55 -18.25
CA GLY A 311 -16.16 2.04 -19.00
C GLY A 311 -16.39 1.25 -20.28
N TYR A 312 -15.34 0.94 -21.05
CA TYR A 312 -15.48 0.10 -22.24
C TYR A 312 -15.99 -1.33 -21.91
N THR A 313 -15.54 -1.89 -20.79
CA THR A 313 -16.02 -3.19 -20.28
C THR A 313 -17.54 -3.17 -20.09
N GLY A 314 -18.09 -2.10 -19.49
CA GLY A 314 -19.54 -1.92 -19.35
C GLY A 314 -20.26 -1.63 -20.67
N PHE A 315 -19.63 -0.86 -21.57
CA PHE A 315 -20.21 -0.44 -22.85
C PHE A 315 -20.54 -1.62 -23.78
N LYS A 316 -19.75 -2.71 -23.76
CA LYS A 316 -20.00 -3.91 -24.58
C LYS A 316 -21.24 -4.72 -24.16
N ALA A 317 -21.80 -4.49 -22.97
CA ALA A 317 -22.95 -5.28 -22.51
C ALA A 317 -24.25 -4.86 -23.18
N ASP A 318 -24.93 -5.81 -23.83
CA ASP A 318 -26.25 -5.64 -24.41
C ASP A 318 -27.30 -6.52 -23.73
N THR A 319 -28.20 -5.87 -22.98
CA THR A 319 -29.32 -6.50 -22.27
C THR A 319 -30.50 -6.83 -23.18
N SER A 320 -30.52 -6.34 -24.43
CA SER A 320 -31.59 -6.64 -25.40
C SER A 320 -31.71 -8.14 -25.69
N TYR A 321 -30.63 -8.88 -25.52
CA TYR A 321 -30.60 -10.34 -25.69
C TYR A 321 -31.19 -11.11 -24.50
N LEU A 322 -31.49 -10.45 -23.37
CA LEU A 322 -32.02 -11.03 -22.14
C LEU A 322 -33.56 -11.02 -22.04
N ASN A 323 -34.28 -10.77 -23.15
CA ASN A 323 -35.74 -10.68 -23.12
C ASN A 323 -36.46 -12.02 -22.82
N GLU A 324 -35.79 -13.16 -23.00
CA GLU A 324 -36.36 -14.49 -22.75
C GLU A 324 -35.94 -15.03 -21.37
N ILE A 325 -36.90 -15.58 -20.61
CA ILE A 325 -36.66 -16.21 -19.30
C ILE A 325 -35.58 -17.29 -19.37
N LYS A 326 -35.55 -18.09 -20.43
CA LYS A 326 -34.52 -19.12 -20.63
C LYS A 326 -33.11 -18.53 -20.67
N ARG A 327 -32.92 -17.42 -21.40
CA ARG A 327 -31.61 -16.75 -21.55
C ARG A 327 -31.17 -16.09 -20.25
N VAL A 328 -32.10 -15.48 -19.52
CA VAL A 328 -31.85 -14.96 -18.17
C VAL A 328 -31.43 -16.08 -17.23
N ALA A 329 -32.08 -17.24 -17.28
CA ALA A 329 -31.73 -18.39 -16.46
C ALA A 329 -30.30 -18.90 -16.74
N ILE A 330 -29.87 -18.94 -18.01
CA ILE A 330 -28.50 -19.30 -18.40
C ILE A 330 -27.49 -18.30 -17.81
N VAL A 331 -27.74 -17.00 -17.94
CA VAL A 331 -26.85 -15.96 -17.41
C VAL A 331 -26.76 -16.04 -15.89
N LEU A 332 -27.91 -16.18 -15.20
CA LEU A 332 -27.95 -16.33 -13.75
C LEU A 332 -27.20 -17.58 -13.29
N MET A 333 -27.37 -18.72 -13.98
CA MET A 333 -26.67 -19.96 -13.67
C MET A 333 -25.15 -19.79 -13.80
N VAL A 334 -24.66 -19.15 -14.87
CA VAL A 334 -23.23 -18.87 -15.07
C VAL A 334 -22.69 -17.97 -13.97
N ILE A 335 -23.44 -16.94 -13.56
CA ILE A 335 -23.06 -16.05 -12.46
C ILE A 335 -22.95 -16.83 -11.15
N VAL A 336 -23.98 -17.60 -10.79
CA VAL A 336 -24.01 -18.39 -9.54
C VAL A 336 -22.87 -19.41 -9.50
N LEU A 337 -22.59 -20.11 -10.60
CA LEU A 337 -21.49 -21.07 -10.66
C LEU A 337 -20.12 -20.41 -10.61
N SER A 338 -19.97 -19.24 -11.25
CA SER A 338 -18.70 -18.50 -11.18
C SER A 338 -18.44 -18.03 -9.75
N ILE A 339 -19.45 -17.44 -9.10
CA ILE A 339 -19.35 -16.96 -7.72
C ILE A 339 -19.12 -18.14 -6.76
N GLY A 340 -19.94 -19.18 -6.88
CA GLY A 340 -19.84 -20.38 -6.04
C GLY A 340 -18.50 -21.09 -6.22
N GLY A 341 -18.04 -21.31 -7.45
CA GLY A 341 -16.76 -21.98 -7.73
C GLY A 341 -15.57 -21.27 -7.12
N LYS A 342 -15.51 -19.94 -7.26
CA LYS A 342 -14.47 -19.12 -6.66
C LYS A 342 -14.54 -19.14 -5.15
N ILE A 343 -15.71 -18.95 -4.56
CA ILE A 343 -15.87 -18.91 -3.10
C ILE A 343 -15.52 -20.26 -2.48
N LEU A 344 -16.05 -21.37 -3.02
CA LEU A 344 -15.74 -22.70 -2.50
C LEU A 344 -14.25 -23.03 -2.63
N GLY A 345 -13.63 -22.76 -3.78
CA GLY A 345 -12.22 -23.06 -4.01
C GLY A 345 -11.27 -22.24 -3.14
N THR A 346 -11.54 -20.94 -2.99
CA THR A 346 -10.73 -20.05 -2.17
C THR A 346 -10.91 -20.30 -0.68
N LEU A 347 -12.15 -20.55 -0.20
CA LEU A 347 -12.39 -20.91 1.20
C LEU A 347 -11.78 -22.26 1.57
N ALA A 348 -11.85 -23.26 0.69
CA ALA A 348 -11.18 -24.54 0.91
C ALA A 348 -9.65 -24.38 1.03
N ALA A 349 -9.05 -23.53 0.18
CA ALA A 349 -7.63 -23.20 0.27
C ALA A 349 -7.29 -22.44 1.56
N CYS A 350 -8.12 -21.49 1.97
CA CYS A 350 -7.99 -20.73 3.22
C CYS A 350 -8.05 -21.65 4.45
N TRP A 351 -8.98 -22.60 4.45
CA TRP A 351 -9.10 -23.59 5.52
C TRP A 351 -7.84 -24.47 5.63
N TYR A 352 -7.28 -24.90 4.49
CA TYR A 352 -6.01 -25.64 4.46
C TYR A 352 -4.83 -24.80 4.99
N LEU A 353 -4.81 -23.50 4.70
CA LEU A 353 -3.79 -22.56 5.16
C LEU A 353 -4.00 -22.04 6.59
N LYS A 354 -5.08 -22.46 7.26
CA LYS A 354 -5.48 -22.02 8.61
C LYS A 354 -5.65 -20.49 8.75
N THR A 355 -6.04 -19.81 7.67
CA THR A 355 -6.38 -18.39 7.73
C THR A 355 -7.73 -18.20 8.43
N PRO A 356 -7.92 -17.12 9.22
CA PRO A 356 -9.19 -16.88 9.90
C PRO A 356 -10.33 -16.72 8.88
N LEU A 357 -11.53 -17.20 9.24
CA LEU A 357 -12.66 -17.28 8.32
C LEU A 357 -13.08 -15.91 7.77
N ASN A 358 -13.02 -14.84 8.58
CA ASN A 358 -13.38 -13.49 8.16
C ASN A 358 -12.48 -13.01 7.00
N GLU A 359 -11.15 -13.13 7.16
CA GLU A 359 -10.18 -12.81 6.11
C GLU A 359 -10.37 -13.71 4.89
N GLY A 360 -10.63 -15.00 5.10
CA GLY A 360 -10.88 -15.96 4.03
C GLY A 360 -12.13 -15.62 3.19
N VAL A 361 -13.21 -15.16 3.83
CA VAL A 361 -14.45 -14.74 3.16
C VAL A 361 -14.21 -13.46 2.36
N LEU A 362 -13.52 -12.46 2.92
CA LEU A 362 -13.16 -11.25 2.19
C LEU A 362 -12.31 -11.57 0.95
N LEU A 363 -11.29 -12.42 1.11
CA LEU A 363 -10.45 -12.87 0.01
C LEU A 363 -11.24 -13.61 -1.07
N ALA A 364 -12.16 -14.48 -0.66
CA ALA A 364 -13.02 -15.23 -1.56
C ALA A 364 -13.89 -14.30 -2.43
N PHE A 365 -14.46 -13.23 -1.86
CA PHE A 365 -15.21 -12.24 -2.62
C PHE A 365 -14.32 -11.40 -3.53
N LEU A 366 -13.12 -11.01 -3.10
CA LEU A 366 -12.17 -10.28 -3.95
C LEU A 366 -11.78 -11.09 -5.20
N MET A 367 -11.71 -12.42 -5.09
CA MET A 367 -11.38 -13.27 -6.23
C MET A 367 -12.52 -13.41 -7.27
N ASN A 368 -13.69 -12.82 -7.02
CA ASN A 368 -14.83 -12.82 -7.94
C ASN A 368 -14.88 -11.63 -8.90
N MET A 369 -13.86 -10.77 -8.88
CA MET A 369 -13.79 -9.62 -9.77
C MET A 369 -13.47 -10.06 -11.20
N LYS A 370 -14.43 -9.87 -12.11
CA LYS A 370 -14.28 -10.09 -13.55
C LYS A 370 -13.96 -8.78 -14.28
N GLY A 371 -13.34 -8.87 -15.45
CA GLY A 371 -12.89 -7.68 -16.18
C GLY A 371 -12.71 -7.87 -17.68
N HIS A 372 -12.06 -6.88 -18.31
CA HIS A 372 -11.89 -6.81 -19.76
C HIS A 372 -11.18 -8.03 -20.37
N VAL A 373 -10.25 -8.67 -19.64
CA VAL A 373 -9.53 -9.87 -20.12
C VAL A 373 -10.51 -11.00 -20.49
N ASP A 374 -11.63 -11.12 -19.77
CA ASP A 374 -12.66 -12.13 -20.04
C ASP A 374 -13.38 -11.84 -21.37
N ILE A 375 -13.67 -10.57 -21.61
CA ILE A 375 -14.30 -10.11 -22.85
C ILE A 375 -13.34 -10.25 -24.04
N LEU A 376 -12.05 -9.99 -23.83
CA LEU A 376 -11.03 -10.21 -24.85
C LEU A 376 -10.96 -11.69 -25.22
N THR A 377 -10.91 -12.60 -24.24
CA THR A 377 -10.93 -14.05 -24.49
C THR A 377 -12.14 -14.47 -25.32
N LEU A 378 -13.33 -13.97 -24.99
CA LEU A 378 -14.55 -14.22 -25.77
C LEU A 378 -14.45 -13.67 -27.19
N THR A 379 -13.90 -12.47 -27.36
CA THR A 379 -13.78 -11.81 -28.67
C THR A 379 -12.76 -12.53 -29.55
N THR A 380 -11.61 -12.88 -29.00
CA THR A 380 -10.60 -13.72 -29.67
C THR A 380 -11.17 -15.09 -30.03
N ALA A 381 -11.99 -15.70 -29.17
CA ALA A 381 -12.65 -16.99 -29.47
C ALA A 381 -13.68 -16.88 -30.62
N MET A 382 -14.40 -15.76 -30.71
CA MET A 382 -15.31 -15.45 -31.83
C MET A 382 -14.56 -15.19 -33.14
N GLN A 383 -13.54 -14.32 -33.14
CA GLN A 383 -12.69 -14.04 -34.32
C GLN A 383 -12.05 -15.32 -34.86
N ASN A 384 -11.67 -16.21 -33.94
CA ASN A 384 -11.12 -17.50 -34.25
C ASN A 384 -12.13 -18.53 -34.77
N LYS A 385 -13.43 -18.20 -34.93
CA LYS A 385 -14.49 -19.16 -35.33
C LYS A 385 -14.57 -20.39 -34.43
N VAL A 386 -14.07 -20.30 -33.19
CA VAL A 386 -14.25 -21.33 -32.15
C VAL A 386 -15.68 -21.25 -31.62
N LEU A 387 -16.17 -20.01 -31.49
CA LEU A 387 -17.55 -19.68 -31.18
C LEU A 387 -18.22 -19.19 -32.47
N ASN A 388 -19.27 -19.89 -32.91
CA ASN A 388 -20.02 -19.52 -34.12
C ASN A 388 -21.35 -18.82 -33.81
N SER A 389 -21.74 -18.75 -32.53
CA SER A 389 -23.02 -18.19 -32.09
C SER A 389 -22.85 -16.79 -31.50
N PRO A 390 -23.35 -15.71 -32.15
CA PRO A 390 -23.32 -14.36 -31.59
C PRO A 390 -24.19 -14.24 -30.33
N LEU A 391 -25.21 -15.08 -30.20
CA LEU A 391 -26.05 -15.15 -29.01
C LEU A 391 -25.24 -15.58 -27.78
N PHE A 392 -24.41 -16.62 -27.91
CA PHE A 392 -23.52 -17.04 -26.82
C PHE A 392 -22.58 -15.92 -26.38
N TYR A 393 -21.95 -15.24 -27.35
CA TYR A 393 -21.03 -14.13 -27.08
C TYR A 393 -21.71 -13.03 -26.25
N ASN A 394 -22.86 -12.52 -26.72
CA ASN A 394 -23.58 -11.44 -26.04
C ASN A 394 -24.08 -11.85 -24.65
N LEU A 395 -24.58 -13.09 -24.49
CA LEU A 395 -24.99 -13.61 -23.18
C LEU A 395 -23.80 -13.68 -22.21
N MET A 396 -22.65 -14.21 -22.62
CA MET A 396 -21.48 -14.29 -21.74
C MET A 396 -20.91 -12.92 -21.39
N VAL A 397 -20.86 -11.98 -22.34
CA VAL A 397 -20.44 -10.59 -22.08
C VAL A 397 -21.38 -9.94 -21.05
N SER A 398 -22.70 -10.10 -21.21
CA SER A 398 -23.67 -9.59 -20.23
C SER A 398 -23.49 -10.23 -18.85
N ALA A 399 -23.22 -11.54 -18.78
CA ALA A 399 -22.97 -12.25 -17.54
C ALA A 399 -21.70 -11.75 -16.82
N ILE A 400 -20.63 -11.45 -17.58
CA ILE A 400 -19.38 -10.91 -17.04
C ILE A 400 -19.60 -9.54 -16.41
N VAL A 401 -20.26 -8.64 -17.13
CA VAL A 401 -20.51 -7.27 -16.66
C VAL A 401 -21.43 -7.27 -15.43
N ILE A 402 -22.55 -8.01 -15.48
CA ILE A 402 -23.48 -8.12 -14.34
C ILE A 402 -22.77 -8.76 -13.14
N SER A 403 -21.99 -9.83 -13.34
CA SER A 403 -21.20 -10.46 -12.28
C SER A 403 -20.22 -9.47 -11.63
N SER A 404 -19.54 -8.64 -12.42
CA SER A 404 -18.57 -7.67 -11.90
C SER A 404 -19.25 -6.57 -11.07
N LEU A 405 -20.42 -6.07 -11.53
CA LEU A 405 -21.24 -5.09 -10.79
C LEU A 405 -21.74 -5.65 -9.45
N ILE A 406 -22.22 -6.91 -9.44
CA ILE A 406 -22.68 -7.59 -8.22
C ILE A 406 -21.51 -7.79 -7.25
N SER A 407 -20.39 -8.34 -7.71
CA SER A 407 -19.20 -8.61 -6.88
C SER A 407 -18.65 -7.33 -6.25
N ALA A 408 -18.47 -6.25 -7.04
CA ALA A 408 -17.95 -4.98 -6.52
C ALA A 408 -18.86 -4.37 -5.45
N SER A 409 -20.18 -4.42 -5.65
CA SER A 409 -21.16 -3.92 -4.67
C SER A 409 -21.12 -4.73 -3.38
N LEU A 410 -21.01 -6.05 -3.48
CA LEU A 410 -20.96 -6.95 -2.34
C LEU A 410 -19.70 -6.76 -1.50
N ILE A 411 -18.55 -6.57 -2.16
CA ILE A 411 -17.27 -6.31 -1.48
C ILE A 411 -17.30 -4.97 -0.75
N SER A 412 -17.85 -3.91 -1.37
CA SER A 412 -18.02 -2.62 -0.70
C SER A 412 -18.83 -2.75 0.59
N PHE A 413 -19.94 -3.49 0.55
CA PHE A 413 -20.75 -3.75 1.74
C PHE A 413 -20.01 -4.58 2.80
N LEU A 414 -19.30 -5.63 2.37
CA LEU A 414 -18.54 -6.49 3.28
C LEU A 414 -17.38 -5.73 3.93
N VAL A 415 -16.59 -4.99 3.16
CA VAL A 415 -15.47 -4.19 3.66
C VAL A 415 -15.96 -3.06 4.56
N ARG A 416 -17.14 -2.47 4.32
CA ARG A 416 -17.71 -1.47 5.24
C ARG A 416 -18.24 -2.08 6.54
N ARG A 417 -18.81 -3.28 6.48
CA ARG A 417 -19.24 -4.01 7.68
C ARG A 417 -18.03 -4.49 8.47
N GLU A 418 -17.00 -4.91 7.77
CA GLU A 418 -15.77 -5.37 8.36
C GLU A 418 -14.77 -4.24 8.57
N SER A 419 -14.94 -3.00 8.12
CA SER A 419 -14.00 -1.92 8.48
C SER A 419 -14.06 -1.61 9.97
N ASP A 420 -15.19 -1.93 10.60
CA ASP A 420 -15.35 -1.84 12.06
C ASP A 420 -14.67 -3.02 12.81
N THR A 421 -14.25 -4.09 12.10
CA THR A 421 -13.58 -5.29 12.68
C THR A 421 -12.17 -5.60 12.11
N ILE A 422 -11.92 -5.36 10.81
CA ILE A 422 -10.67 -5.28 10.03
C ILE A 422 -10.06 -3.86 10.04
N GLY A 423 -10.76 -2.88 10.61
CA GLY A 423 -10.08 -1.80 11.35
C GLY A 423 -9.29 -2.49 12.46
N ALA A 424 -8.19 -3.11 12.05
CA ALA A 424 -7.43 -4.04 12.82
C ALA A 424 -7.00 -3.25 14.03
N LYS A 425 -7.64 -3.55 15.17
CA LYS A 425 -7.29 -3.07 16.49
C LYS A 425 -5.77 -2.93 16.48
N HIS A 426 -5.26 -1.70 16.44
CA HIS A 426 -3.83 -1.47 16.32
C HIS A 426 -3.22 -2.27 17.47
N ILE A 427 -2.44 -3.29 17.11
CA ILE A 427 -1.93 -4.22 18.10
C ILE A 427 -0.79 -3.45 18.75
N PRO A 428 -0.89 -3.11 20.04
CA PRO A 428 0.21 -2.46 20.72
C PRO A 428 1.46 -3.33 20.56
N MET A 429 2.62 -2.68 20.40
CA MET A 429 3.92 -3.33 20.27
C MET A 429 4.18 -4.28 21.44
N GLU A 430 3.56 -4.05 22.61
CA GLU A 430 3.53 -5.00 23.72
C GLU A 430 3.13 -6.43 23.28
N TYR A 431 2.09 -6.58 22.45
CA TYR A 431 1.61 -7.89 21.98
C TYR A 431 2.18 -8.29 20.61
N HIS A 432 2.95 -7.40 19.99
CA HIS A 432 3.50 -7.64 18.68
C HIS A 432 4.61 -8.70 18.74
N THR A 433 4.42 -9.81 18.03
CA THR A 433 5.45 -10.84 17.89
C THR A 433 6.54 -10.36 16.94
N PRO A 434 7.84 -10.58 17.24
CA PRO A 434 8.94 -10.13 16.39
C PRO A 434 8.93 -10.74 14.98
N ASP A 435 8.16 -11.82 14.77
CA ASP A 435 8.07 -12.59 13.52
C ASP A 435 7.09 -12.01 12.48
N LYS A 436 6.28 -11.01 12.87
CA LYS A 436 5.36 -10.29 11.96
C LYS A 436 6.07 -9.09 11.33
N GLU A 437 5.56 -8.56 10.23
CA GLU A 437 6.11 -7.36 9.59
C GLU A 437 5.98 -6.12 10.47
N LEU A 438 6.99 -5.24 10.51
CA LEU A 438 6.88 -3.92 11.15
C LEU A 438 6.61 -2.86 10.09
N ARG A 439 5.47 -2.18 10.18
CA ARG A 439 5.22 -0.97 9.40
C ARG A 439 5.56 0.24 10.26
N LEU A 440 6.63 0.93 9.89
CA LEU A 440 7.15 2.08 10.64
C LEU A 440 6.96 3.34 9.80
N LEU A 441 6.30 4.36 10.34
CA LEU A 441 6.20 5.68 9.73
C LEU A 441 7.17 6.64 10.43
N THR A 442 8.28 6.95 9.79
CA THR A 442 9.23 7.98 10.25
C THR A 442 8.92 9.31 9.56
N CYS A 443 8.78 10.38 10.32
CA CYS A 443 8.60 11.72 9.78
C CYS A 443 9.90 12.53 9.88
N VAL A 444 10.11 13.45 8.95
CA VAL A 444 11.26 14.37 8.95
C VAL A 444 10.82 15.73 8.47
N HIS A 445 11.32 16.78 9.13
CA HIS A 445 11.11 18.18 8.76
C HIS A 445 12.31 18.82 8.06
N SER A 446 13.51 18.27 8.29
CA SER A 446 14.78 18.75 7.75
C SER A 446 15.74 17.57 7.55
N ARG A 447 16.94 17.83 7.02
CA ARG A 447 17.98 16.80 6.82
C ARG A 447 18.50 16.19 8.12
N HIS A 448 18.59 16.95 9.21
CA HIS A 448 19.34 16.55 10.41
C HIS A 448 18.87 15.22 11.04
N PRO A 449 17.57 14.94 11.21
CA PRO A 449 17.12 13.70 11.85
C PRO A 449 17.24 12.46 10.95
N VAL A 450 17.50 12.63 9.64
CA VAL A 450 17.44 11.52 8.67
C VAL A 450 18.42 10.42 9.04
N ASP A 451 19.67 10.77 9.35
CA ASP A 451 20.71 9.78 9.66
C ASP A 451 20.38 8.97 10.92
N CYS A 452 19.86 9.63 11.97
CA CYS A 452 19.45 8.95 13.20
C CYS A 452 18.21 8.08 12.99
N MET A 453 17.21 8.54 12.23
CA MET A 453 16.02 7.76 11.88
C MET A 453 16.39 6.52 11.06
N VAL A 454 17.28 6.69 10.10
CA VAL A 454 17.80 5.61 9.25
C VAL A 454 18.56 4.58 10.09
N LYS A 455 19.44 5.01 11.01
CA LYS A 455 20.12 4.11 11.96
C LYS A 455 19.11 3.35 12.83
N LEU A 456 18.07 4.01 13.32
CA LEU A 456 17.00 3.37 14.10
C LEU A 456 16.28 2.28 13.27
N ILE A 457 15.99 2.54 11.99
CA ILE A 457 15.40 1.55 11.08
C ILE A 457 16.31 0.32 10.93
N VAL A 458 17.64 0.51 10.85
CA VAL A 458 18.60 -0.62 10.81
C VAL A 458 18.58 -1.40 12.10
N SER A 459 18.63 -0.73 13.25
CA SER A 459 18.65 -1.42 14.55
C SER A 459 17.37 -2.23 14.79
N LEU A 460 16.26 -1.81 14.19
CA LEU A 460 15.00 -2.54 14.23
C LEU A 460 14.99 -3.78 13.34
N ARG A 461 15.90 -3.88 12.35
CA ARG A 461 16.07 -5.05 11.47
C ARG A 461 16.23 -6.29 12.34
N GLY A 462 15.16 -7.07 12.42
CA GLY A 462 15.18 -8.31 13.19
C GLY A 462 15.96 -9.40 12.48
N SER A 463 15.60 -10.67 12.75
CA SER A 463 16.15 -11.78 11.98
C SER A 463 15.90 -11.60 10.47
N ASP A 464 16.83 -12.05 9.63
CA ASP A 464 16.80 -11.90 8.16
C ASP A 464 15.51 -12.34 7.47
N ASN A 465 14.69 -13.14 8.16
CA ASN A 465 13.45 -13.70 7.65
C ASN A 465 12.20 -12.85 7.94
N VAL A 466 12.28 -11.66 8.55
CA VAL A 466 11.10 -10.82 8.86
C VAL A 466 11.26 -9.42 8.24
N PRO A 467 10.30 -8.93 7.44
CA PRO A 467 10.48 -7.67 6.73
C PRO A 467 10.13 -6.50 7.66
N ILE A 468 10.82 -5.40 7.45
CA ILE A 468 10.40 -4.09 7.93
C ILE A 468 10.01 -3.31 6.67
N SER A 469 8.85 -2.67 6.71
CA SER A 469 8.41 -1.72 5.69
C SER A 469 8.46 -0.31 6.30
N PRO A 470 9.64 0.33 6.26
CA PRO A 470 9.78 1.72 6.67
C PRO A 470 9.18 2.66 5.62
N TYR A 471 8.43 3.64 6.09
CA TYR A 471 7.89 4.76 5.35
C TYR A 471 8.51 6.04 5.89
N LEU A 472 9.14 6.83 5.03
CA LEU A 472 9.71 8.13 5.37
C LEU A 472 8.82 9.23 4.80
N MET A 473 8.20 10.02 5.66
CA MET A 473 7.32 11.12 5.28
C MET A 473 8.04 12.45 5.48
N HIS A 474 8.34 13.15 4.39
CA HIS A 474 8.87 14.50 4.42
C HIS A 474 7.73 15.50 4.66
N LEU A 475 7.83 16.23 5.76
CA LEU A 475 6.84 17.18 6.25
C LEU A 475 7.28 18.60 5.93
N VAL A 476 6.77 19.16 4.82
CA VAL A 476 7.10 20.52 4.38
C VAL A 476 5.99 21.49 4.76
N GLU A 477 6.37 22.60 5.37
CA GLU A 477 5.45 23.67 5.73
C GLU A 477 4.95 24.38 4.47
N LEU A 478 3.64 24.58 4.39
CA LEU A 478 3.06 25.52 3.44
C LEU A 478 2.97 26.90 4.11
N PRO A 479 3.82 27.88 3.75
CA PRO A 479 3.73 29.21 4.34
C PRO A 479 2.37 29.84 3.98
N GLU A 480 1.71 30.44 4.98
CA GLU A 480 0.49 31.20 4.71
C GLU A 480 0.87 32.40 3.84
N LYS A 481 0.39 32.43 2.59
CA LYS A 481 0.37 33.66 1.80
C LYS A 481 -0.52 34.65 2.53
N THR A 482 0.07 35.44 3.42
CA THR A 482 -0.57 36.57 4.04
C THR A 482 -0.96 37.50 2.90
N LYS A 483 -2.22 37.49 2.48
CA LYS A 483 -2.77 38.50 1.57
C LYS A 483 -2.67 39.84 2.31
N LYS A 484 -1.53 40.52 2.18
CA LYS A 484 -1.50 41.97 2.39
C LYS A 484 -2.36 42.58 1.29
N SER A 485 -3.58 42.97 1.66
CA SER A 485 -4.39 43.87 0.86
C SER A 485 -3.75 45.26 0.90
N SER A 486 -2.99 45.64 -0.12
CA SER A 486 -2.79 47.05 -0.46
C SER A 486 -2.26 47.25 -1.87
N SER A 487 -3.14 47.84 -2.69
CA SER A 487 -2.90 48.75 -3.83
C SER A 487 -2.12 48.29 -5.07
N PHE A 488 -2.78 48.58 -6.19
CA PHE A 488 -2.21 48.79 -7.52
C PHE A 488 -0.99 49.74 -7.49
N TYR A 489 -0.02 49.43 -8.35
CA TYR A 489 1.24 50.14 -8.65
C TYR A 489 2.26 50.18 -7.50
N ASP A 490 3.26 49.28 -7.55
CA ASP A 490 4.60 49.72 -7.92
C ASP A 490 5.46 48.53 -8.37
N GLN A 491 6.30 48.83 -9.34
CA GLN A 491 7.27 47.99 -10.00
C GLN A 491 8.65 48.40 -9.48
N GLU A 492 9.54 47.42 -9.41
CA GLU A 492 10.99 47.52 -9.17
C GLU A 492 11.48 47.60 -7.72
N ASP A 493 12.45 46.71 -7.47
CA ASP A 493 13.41 46.65 -6.36
C ASP A 493 12.88 46.30 -4.96
N ASP A 494 12.66 45.00 -4.73
CA ASP A 494 12.86 44.42 -3.39
C ASP A 494 13.87 43.26 -3.51
N GLU A 495 14.94 43.39 -2.74
CA GLU A 495 16.03 42.43 -2.57
C GLU A 495 15.49 41.00 -2.36
N PHE A 496 16.07 40.06 -3.11
CA PHE A 496 15.95 38.63 -2.83
C PHE A 496 16.37 38.41 -1.37
N SER A 497 15.41 38.16 -0.48
CA SER A 497 15.69 37.54 0.81
C SER A 497 16.09 36.09 0.53
N ASP A 498 17.32 35.73 0.91
CA ASP A 498 17.97 34.42 0.73
C ASP A 498 17.22 33.22 1.38
N ASP A 499 16.01 33.39 1.91
CA ASP A 499 15.29 32.36 2.66
C ASP A 499 14.48 31.38 1.77
N GLU A 500 14.34 31.62 0.45
CA GLU A 500 13.63 30.70 -0.45
C GLU A 500 14.53 29.60 -1.07
N ASP A 501 15.85 29.68 -0.92
CA ASP A 501 16.78 28.71 -1.52
C ASP A 501 17.05 27.45 -0.65
N ASP A 502 16.88 27.53 0.68
CA ASP A 502 17.24 26.43 1.61
C ASP A 502 16.28 25.22 1.56
N ASP A 503 14.96 25.43 1.46
CA ASP A 503 13.97 24.34 1.45
C ASP A 503 14.08 23.44 0.19
N SER A 504 14.63 23.97 -0.91
CA SER A 504 14.80 23.23 -2.17
C SER A 504 15.96 22.23 -2.12
N ASN A 505 17.00 22.55 -1.32
CA ASN A 505 18.22 21.77 -1.20
C ASN A 505 18.02 20.57 -0.26
N ASP A 506 17.34 20.79 0.88
CA ASP A 506 17.01 19.75 1.86
C ASP A 506 16.26 18.57 1.21
N ASP A 507 15.34 18.86 0.31
CA ASP A 507 14.58 17.87 -0.44
C ASP A 507 15.48 16.92 -1.27
N VAL A 508 16.53 17.45 -1.91
CA VAL A 508 17.48 16.68 -2.72
C VAL A 508 18.39 15.85 -1.81
N GLU A 509 18.85 16.47 -0.73
CA GLU A 509 19.79 15.85 0.21
C GLU A 509 19.13 14.71 1.01
N ILE A 510 17.89 14.88 1.49
CA ILE A 510 17.12 13.80 2.14
C ILE A 510 16.99 12.61 1.20
N ASN A 511 16.62 12.85 -0.07
CA ASN A 511 16.50 11.79 -1.06
C ASN A 511 17.84 11.08 -1.30
N ALA A 512 18.95 11.84 -1.40
CA ALA A 512 20.28 11.28 -1.60
C ALA A 512 20.74 10.42 -0.42
N SER A 513 20.52 10.88 0.82
CA SER A 513 20.84 10.11 2.04
C SER A 513 20.04 8.80 2.11
N VAL A 514 18.75 8.84 1.78
CA VAL A 514 17.90 7.64 1.76
C VAL A 514 18.31 6.69 0.63
N ASP A 515 18.65 7.20 -0.54
CA ASP A 515 19.06 6.35 -1.66
C ASP A 515 20.41 5.67 -1.36
N MET A 516 21.37 6.39 -0.76
CA MET A 516 22.62 5.82 -0.25
C MET A 516 22.36 4.71 0.77
N TYR A 517 21.43 4.94 1.69
CA TYR A 517 21.02 3.95 2.67
C TYR A 517 20.40 2.68 2.05
N ILE A 518 19.53 2.85 1.06
CA ILE A 518 18.88 1.73 0.35
C ILE A 518 19.95 0.89 -0.36
N GLU A 519 20.95 1.53 -0.97
CA GLU A 519 22.08 0.84 -1.60
C GLU A 519 22.91 0.03 -0.57
N GLU A 520 23.17 0.61 0.60
CA GLU A 520 24.01 0.00 1.64
C GLU A 520 23.29 -1.14 2.38
N THR A 521 22.06 -0.93 2.82
CA THR A 521 21.35 -1.87 3.71
C THR A 521 20.42 -2.83 2.97
N LYS A 522 20.09 -2.52 1.71
CA LYS A 522 19.08 -3.22 0.89
C LYS A 522 17.67 -3.21 1.49
N ILE A 523 17.42 -2.36 2.50
CA ILE A 523 16.09 -2.15 3.06
C ILE A 523 15.39 -1.08 2.23
N MET A 524 14.20 -1.39 1.74
CA MET A 524 13.41 -0.46 0.93
C MET A 524 12.67 0.54 1.83
N ILE A 525 13.02 1.82 1.72
CA ILE A 525 12.28 2.92 2.34
C ILE A 525 11.30 3.52 1.33
N HIS A 526 10.01 3.54 1.68
CA HIS A 526 8.99 4.20 0.88
C HIS A 526 8.93 5.68 1.27
N GLN A 527 9.24 6.57 0.34
CA GLN A 527 9.21 8.01 0.61
C GLN A 527 7.85 8.60 0.24
N ALA A 528 7.31 9.45 1.12
CA ALA A 528 6.13 10.27 0.89
C ALA A 528 6.47 11.73 1.21
N LYS A 529 5.78 12.68 0.57
CA LYS A 529 5.89 14.11 0.88
C LYS A 529 4.51 14.66 1.19
N THR A 530 4.36 15.37 2.30
CA THR A 530 3.19 16.22 2.55
C THR A 530 3.60 17.68 2.55
N VAL A 531 2.68 18.53 2.10
CA VAL A 531 2.85 19.99 2.07
C VAL A 531 1.60 20.59 2.68
N ALA A 532 1.71 21.06 3.92
CA ALA A 532 0.58 21.58 4.67
C ALA A 532 1.01 22.62 5.73
N PRO A 533 0.11 23.51 6.15
CA PRO A 533 0.34 24.34 7.34
C PRO A 533 0.52 23.47 8.59
N PHE A 534 1.41 23.86 9.52
CA PHE A 534 1.63 23.12 10.78
C PHE A 534 0.35 22.85 11.58
N LEU A 535 -0.64 23.75 11.48
CA LEU A 535 -1.93 23.58 12.14
C LEU A 535 -2.70 22.34 11.68
N THR A 536 -2.59 21.94 10.41
CA THR A 536 -3.32 20.81 9.81
C THR A 536 -2.41 19.63 9.45
N MET A 537 -1.10 19.81 9.46
CA MET A 537 -0.13 18.78 9.07
C MET A 537 -0.26 17.47 9.86
N TYR A 538 -0.66 17.53 11.13
CA TYR A 538 -0.93 16.34 11.95
C TYR A 538 -2.02 15.45 11.34
N GLN A 539 -3.01 16.03 10.66
CA GLN A 539 -4.10 15.29 10.05
C GLN A 539 -3.58 14.47 8.88
N ASP A 540 -2.69 15.03 8.04
CA ASP A 540 -2.06 14.29 6.96
C ASP A 540 -1.20 13.14 7.48
N VAL A 541 -0.47 13.35 8.60
CA VAL A 541 0.33 12.30 9.24
C VAL A 541 -0.56 11.18 9.75
N CYS A 542 -1.65 11.50 10.47
CA CYS A 542 -2.60 10.51 10.97
C CYS A 542 -3.31 9.77 9.83
N ASP A 543 -3.83 10.49 8.83
CA ASP A 543 -4.52 9.91 7.68
C ASP A 543 -3.58 9.00 6.87
N PHE A 544 -2.32 9.41 6.66
CA PHE A 544 -1.33 8.58 6.00
C PHE A 544 -0.96 7.34 6.83
N SER A 545 -0.85 7.49 8.16
CA SER A 545 -0.59 6.37 9.07
C SER A 545 -1.70 5.32 9.03
N ASP A 546 -2.96 5.76 8.92
CA ASP A 546 -4.13 4.88 8.79
C ASP A 546 -4.14 4.19 7.41
N ASP A 547 -3.80 4.92 6.34
CA ASP A 547 -3.74 4.40 4.96
C ASP A 547 -2.70 3.29 4.79
N ILE A 548 -1.52 3.45 5.40
CA ILE A 548 -0.47 2.41 5.39
C ILE A 548 -0.65 1.37 6.50
N ARG A 549 -1.57 1.61 7.44
CA ARG A 549 -1.75 0.85 8.70
C ARG A 549 -0.45 0.74 9.49
N ALA A 550 0.17 1.89 9.75
CA ALA A 550 1.42 1.99 10.50
C ALA A 550 1.24 1.37 11.89
N SER A 551 2.15 0.49 12.29
CA SER A 551 2.14 -0.03 13.66
C SER A 551 2.73 0.98 14.64
N PHE A 552 3.59 1.87 14.14
CA PHE A 552 4.38 2.77 14.96
C PHE A 552 4.75 4.03 14.14
N ILE A 553 4.59 5.22 14.73
CA ILE A 553 5.03 6.51 14.16
C ILE A 553 6.24 7.00 14.93
N VAL A 554 7.27 7.50 14.25
CA VAL A 554 8.43 8.16 14.87
C VAL A 554 8.51 9.59 14.35
N LEU A 555 8.43 10.55 15.25
CA LEU A 555 8.52 11.97 14.98
C LEU A 555 9.87 12.50 15.47
N PRO A 556 10.49 13.47 14.76
CA PRO A 556 11.68 14.14 15.26
C PRO A 556 11.28 15.10 16.39
N PHE A 557 12.18 15.30 17.34
CA PHE A 557 12.02 16.33 18.35
C PHE A 557 12.10 17.72 17.71
N HIS A 558 11.37 18.69 18.26
CA HIS A 558 11.28 20.05 17.72
C HIS A 558 12.52 20.92 17.98
N LYS A 559 13.51 20.38 18.71
CA LYS A 559 14.80 21.01 18.94
C LYS A 559 15.89 20.09 18.42
N HIS A 560 16.89 20.65 17.75
CA HIS A 560 18.09 19.92 17.35
C HIS A 560 19.29 20.35 18.18
N GLN A 561 20.25 19.45 18.39
CA GLN A 561 21.47 19.77 19.10
C GLN A 561 22.51 20.37 18.15
N ARG A 562 23.03 21.55 18.47
CA ARG A 562 24.17 22.16 17.76
C ARG A 562 25.47 21.45 18.12
N ILE A 563 26.53 21.72 17.34
CA ILE A 563 27.90 21.25 17.60
C ILE A 563 28.38 21.66 19.00
N ASP A 564 27.93 22.80 19.52
CA ASP A 564 28.25 23.31 20.86
C ASP A 564 27.51 22.57 22.00
N GLY A 565 26.74 21.53 21.68
CA GLY A 565 25.98 20.74 22.65
C GLY A 565 24.65 21.37 23.11
N LYS A 566 24.37 22.62 22.74
CA LYS A 566 23.13 23.33 23.05
C LYS A 566 22.01 22.97 22.08
N PHE A 567 20.78 22.93 22.58
CA PHE A 567 19.58 22.76 21.77
C PHE A 567 19.15 24.10 21.15
N GLU A 568 18.87 24.07 19.86
CA GLU A 568 18.25 25.16 19.11
C GLU A 568 16.81 24.77 18.78
N ASN A 569 15.89 25.72 18.92
CA ASN A 569 14.50 25.49 18.55
C ASN A 569 14.40 25.60 17.03
N ASP A 570 13.85 24.57 16.40
CA ASP A 570 13.32 24.71 15.05
C ASP A 570 12.04 25.57 15.09
N LYS A 571 11.24 25.48 14.03
CA LYS A 571 9.94 26.14 13.95
C LYS A 571 9.00 25.64 15.06
N ASP A 572 8.43 26.55 15.85
CA ASP A 572 7.45 26.24 16.92
C ASP A 572 6.23 25.41 16.43
N GLY A 573 5.92 25.50 15.14
CA GLY A 573 4.88 24.69 14.49
C GLY A 573 5.14 23.18 14.53
N ILE A 574 6.41 22.74 14.60
CA ILE A 574 6.77 21.32 14.73
C ILE A 574 6.29 20.77 16.08
N ARG A 575 6.52 21.52 17.16
CA ARG A 575 6.06 21.16 18.51
C ARG A 575 4.54 20.98 18.54
N THR A 576 3.83 21.94 17.93
CA THR A 576 2.36 21.89 17.83
C THR A 576 1.88 20.67 17.05
N THR A 577 2.56 20.35 15.95
CA THR A 577 2.27 19.15 15.14
C THR A 577 2.46 17.87 15.95
N ASN A 578 3.61 17.72 16.62
CA ASN A 578 3.93 16.56 17.44
C ASN A 578 2.89 16.32 18.54
N GLN A 579 2.48 17.38 19.26
CA GLN A 579 1.46 17.28 20.29
C GLN A 579 0.09 16.85 19.75
N LYS A 580 -0.28 17.30 18.55
CA LYS A 580 -1.55 16.88 17.92
C LYS A 580 -1.49 15.45 17.39
N VAL A 581 -0.36 15.01 16.84
CA VAL A 581 -0.18 13.60 16.41
C VAL A 581 -0.26 12.68 17.63
N LEU A 582 0.43 13.00 18.73
CA LEU A 582 0.36 12.23 20.00
C LEU A 582 -1.07 12.07 20.56
N ARG A 583 -1.97 13.01 20.25
CA ARG A 583 -3.38 12.98 20.72
C ARG A 583 -4.33 12.26 19.79
N ASN A 584 -4.07 12.30 18.48
CA ASN A 584 -5.02 11.86 17.44
C ASN A 584 -4.60 10.58 16.71
N ALA A 585 -3.34 10.15 16.83
CA ALA A 585 -2.87 8.94 16.17
C ALA A 585 -3.57 7.69 16.71
N GLN A 586 -3.98 6.80 15.79
CA GLN A 586 -4.57 5.50 16.13
C GLN A 586 -3.52 4.42 16.41
N CYS A 587 -2.23 4.75 16.43
CA CYS A 587 -1.15 3.82 16.70
C CYS A 587 -0.16 4.42 17.69
N SER A 588 0.78 3.60 18.16
CA SER A 588 1.81 4.06 19.09
C SER A 588 2.74 5.05 18.41
N VAL A 589 3.06 6.12 19.12
CA VAL A 589 3.87 7.24 18.61
C VAL A 589 5.12 7.37 19.46
N ALA A 590 6.26 7.60 18.83
CA ALA A 590 7.49 7.93 19.50
C ALA A 590 8.06 9.27 19.03
N ILE A 591 8.73 9.97 19.94
CA ILE A 591 9.51 11.16 19.65
C ILE A 591 10.98 10.80 19.81
N LEU A 592 11.76 11.03 18.75
CA LEU A 592 13.19 10.80 18.71
C LEU A 592 13.92 12.13 18.91
N VAL A 593 14.69 12.21 20.00
CA VAL A 593 15.63 13.29 20.28
C VAL A 593 17.00 12.86 19.77
N ASP A 594 17.47 13.53 18.71
CA ASP A 594 18.81 13.26 18.16
C ASP A 594 19.89 14.05 18.92
N ARG A 595 20.93 13.32 19.35
CA ARG A 595 22.11 13.84 20.05
C ARG A 595 23.43 13.41 19.39
N ALA A 596 23.37 12.71 18.26
CA ALA A 596 24.48 11.91 17.75
C ALA A 596 25.53 12.66 16.91
N HIS A 597 25.53 14.00 16.90
CA HIS A 597 26.48 14.80 16.11
C HIS A 597 27.82 15.14 16.80
N THR A 598 28.03 14.70 18.05
CA THR A 598 29.26 15.05 18.81
C THR A 598 30.45 14.09 18.59
N THR A 599 30.27 12.94 17.94
CA THR A 599 31.41 12.10 17.51
C THR A 599 31.76 12.37 16.05
N THR A 600 32.82 13.15 15.87
CA THR A 600 33.54 13.38 14.61
C THR A 600 33.66 12.12 13.76
N GLY A 601 33.12 12.18 12.55
CA GLY A 601 33.31 11.17 11.51
C GLY A 601 32.00 10.54 11.08
N THR A 602 31.72 10.65 9.79
CA THR A 602 30.89 9.71 9.02
C THR A 602 31.34 8.29 9.35
N GLN A 603 30.81 7.72 10.43
CA GLN A 603 30.86 6.29 10.64
C GLN A 603 29.94 5.70 9.59
N ALA A 604 30.55 5.29 8.48
CA ALA A 604 29.95 4.41 7.49
C ALA A 604 29.21 3.28 8.22
N ALA A 605 28.07 2.82 7.69
CA ALA A 605 27.36 1.70 8.27
C ALA A 605 28.23 0.43 8.08
N GLY A 606 29.10 0.19 9.05
CA GLY A 606 30.18 -0.80 8.95
C GLY A 606 31.21 -0.74 10.08
N SER A 607 31.16 0.28 10.95
CA SER A 607 31.92 0.25 12.21
C SER A 607 31.31 -0.77 13.18
N GLU A 608 32.06 -1.83 13.48
CA GLU A 608 31.75 -2.96 14.38
C GLU A 608 31.61 -2.57 15.87
N SER A 609 31.01 -1.43 16.20
CA SER A 609 30.73 -1.06 17.60
C SER A 609 29.37 -1.60 18.01
N LEU A 610 29.36 -2.44 19.05
CA LEU A 610 28.14 -2.95 19.70
C LEU A 610 27.29 -1.77 20.21
N GLN A 611 26.10 -1.60 19.65
CA GLN A 611 25.17 -0.57 20.08
C GLN A 611 24.56 -0.98 21.44
N GLN A 612 24.86 -0.23 22.50
CA GLN A 612 24.29 -0.46 23.83
C GLN A 612 23.01 0.37 23.99
N ILE A 613 21.89 -0.31 24.23
CA ILE A 613 20.56 0.29 24.32
C ILE A 613 20.02 0.06 25.74
N ALA A 614 19.64 1.14 26.42
CA ALA A 614 19.00 1.10 27.73
C ALA A 614 17.50 1.34 27.60
N ILE A 615 16.69 0.48 28.23
CA ILE A 615 15.24 0.68 28.37
C ILE A 615 14.95 0.96 29.84
N LEU A 616 14.28 2.08 30.08
CA LEU A 616 13.92 2.50 31.43
C LEU A 616 12.45 2.15 31.65
N PHE A 617 12.18 1.29 32.64
CA PHE A 617 10.84 0.83 32.98
C PHE A 617 10.47 1.31 34.39
N PHE A 618 9.57 2.28 34.46
CA PHE A 618 8.98 2.84 35.68
C PHE A 618 7.56 2.30 35.95
N GLY A 619 6.93 1.70 34.93
CA GLY A 619 5.61 1.06 34.99
C GLY A 619 4.53 1.88 34.29
N GLY A 620 3.56 1.18 33.69
CA GLY A 620 2.45 1.77 32.93
C GLY A 620 2.43 1.38 31.46
N PRO A 621 1.36 1.77 30.74
CA PRO A 621 1.11 1.37 29.34
C PRO A 621 2.24 1.76 28.38
N ASP A 622 2.76 2.98 28.49
CA ASP A 622 3.82 3.50 27.63
C ASP A 622 5.15 2.74 27.80
N ASP A 623 5.49 2.36 29.03
CA ASP A 623 6.69 1.57 29.33
C ASP A 623 6.57 0.12 28.85
N ARG A 624 5.36 -0.45 28.90
CA ARG A 624 5.08 -1.77 28.30
C ARG A 624 5.22 -1.74 26.79
N GLU A 625 4.82 -0.64 26.16
CA GLU A 625 4.99 -0.41 24.73
C GLU A 625 6.48 -0.26 24.35
N ALA A 626 7.24 0.51 25.13
CA ALA A 626 8.70 0.61 25.01
C ALA A 626 9.40 -0.75 25.18
N LEU A 627 8.95 -1.55 26.14
CA LEU A 627 9.42 -2.93 26.32
C LEU A 627 9.05 -3.80 25.11
N GLY A 628 7.86 -3.63 24.54
CA GLY A 628 7.44 -4.25 23.27
C GLY A 628 8.41 -3.93 22.12
N PHE A 629 8.74 -2.66 21.95
CA PHE A 629 9.67 -2.16 20.92
C PHE A 629 11.05 -2.83 21.05
N SER A 630 11.54 -3.00 22.28
CA SER A 630 12.82 -3.66 22.55
C SER A 630 12.93 -5.12 22.11
N LYS A 631 11.80 -5.83 21.99
CA LYS A 631 11.78 -7.24 21.59
C LYS A 631 12.44 -7.42 20.23
N ARG A 632 12.23 -6.48 19.30
CA ARG A 632 12.88 -6.50 17.98
C ARG A 632 14.34 -6.08 18.04
N LEU A 633 14.68 -5.04 18.80
CA LEU A 633 16.06 -4.61 19.00
C LEU A 633 16.92 -5.76 19.57
N SER A 634 16.37 -6.59 20.46
CA SER A 634 17.08 -7.75 21.02
C SER A 634 17.40 -8.88 20.01
N THR A 635 16.84 -8.82 18.81
CA THR A 635 17.07 -9.85 17.77
C THR A 635 18.22 -9.51 16.83
N HIS A 636 18.71 -8.27 16.83
CA HIS A 636 19.80 -7.85 15.97
C HIS A 636 21.16 -8.22 16.57
N HIS A 637 22.09 -8.72 15.75
CA HIS A 637 23.35 -9.33 16.21
C HIS A 637 24.33 -8.34 16.85
N HIS A 638 24.21 -7.05 16.53
CA HIS A 638 25.13 -6.00 16.97
C HIS A 638 24.54 -5.06 18.03
N SER A 639 23.41 -5.41 18.65
CA SER A 639 22.77 -4.60 19.69
C SER A 639 22.69 -5.36 21.01
N SER A 640 23.22 -4.73 22.08
CA SER A 640 23.07 -5.22 23.44
C SER A 640 22.00 -4.41 24.15
N VAL A 641 20.90 -5.06 24.50
CA VAL A 641 19.76 -4.43 25.15
C VAL A 641 19.81 -4.69 26.66
N THR A 642 19.68 -3.64 27.47
CA THR A 642 19.56 -3.72 28.93
C THR A 642 18.27 -3.07 29.39
N VAL A 643 17.45 -3.80 30.15
CA VAL A 643 16.21 -3.30 30.75
C VAL A 643 16.46 -2.96 32.21
N PHE A 644 16.19 -1.71 32.57
CA PHE A 644 16.26 -1.19 33.94
C PHE A 644 14.86 -1.04 34.52
N ARG A 645 14.54 -1.83 35.54
CA ARG A 645 13.28 -1.69 36.30
C ARG A 645 13.51 -0.84 37.53
N PHE A 646 12.83 0.30 37.61
CA PHE A 646 12.87 1.18 38.78
C PHE A 646 11.78 0.79 39.77
N LEU A 647 12.13 0.64 41.04
CA LEU A 647 11.22 0.25 42.12
C LEU A 647 11.39 1.18 43.34
N PRO A 648 10.32 1.53 44.05
CA PRO A 648 10.41 2.27 45.30
C PRO A 648 11.07 1.41 46.39
N THR A 649 11.95 2.01 47.19
CA THR A 649 12.63 1.31 48.30
C THR A 649 11.67 0.80 49.41
N SER A 650 10.46 1.36 49.51
CA SER A 650 9.48 1.05 50.58
C SER A 650 8.94 -0.40 50.57
N ALA A 651 9.18 -1.21 49.54
CA ALA A 651 8.60 -2.55 49.42
C ALA A 651 9.25 -3.63 50.31
N LYS A 652 10.14 -3.27 51.26
CA LYS A 652 10.91 -4.24 52.08
C LYS A 652 10.84 -4.10 53.60
N ASP A 653 10.08 -3.16 54.18
CA ASP A 653 9.96 -3.06 55.65
C ASP A 653 8.53 -3.44 56.12
N PRO A 654 8.31 -4.62 56.76
CA PRO A 654 7.00 -5.02 57.29
C PRO A 654 6.60 -4.34 58.61
N ASN A 655 7.39 -3.40 59.12
CA ASN A 655 7.25 -2.90 60.49
C ASN A 655 7.24 -1.38 60.54
N GLU A 656 6.18 -0.74 60.05
CA GLU A 656 5.78 0.56 60.58
C GLU A 656 4.25 0.69 60.46
N GLY A 657 3.57 0.53 61.61
CA GLY A 657 2.12 0.61 61.71
C GLY A 657 1.64 2.04 61.49
N ILE A 658 0.91 2.25 60.40
CA ILE A 658 0.27 3.52 60.09
C ILE A 658 -1.13 3.52 60.73
N ASN A 659 -1.27 4.27 61.82
CA ASN A 659 -2.55 4.76 62.32
C ASN A 659 -3.02 5.89 61.40
N VAL A 660 -4.05 5.66 60.58
CA VAL A 660 -4.76 6.75 59.89
C VAL A 660 -6.25 6.68 60.25
N SER A 661 -6.69 7.80 60.82
CA SER A 661 -8.07 8.14 61.13
C SER A 661 -8.92 8.20 59.86
N GLN A 662 -10.05 7.49 59.91
CA GLN A 662 -11.11 7.44 58.91
C GLN A 662 -11.68 8.83 58.58
N LYS A 663 -11.66 9.20 57.30
CA LYS A 663 -12.76 9.86 56.56
C LYS A 663 -12.27 10.24 55.15
N GLU A 664 -12.50 9.34 54.17
CA GLU A 664 -12.67 9.60 52.73
C GLU A 664 -12.73 8.23 52.00
N GLU A 665 -13.79 7.45 52.22
CA GLU A 665 -13.88 6.05 51.75
C GLU A 665 -14.56 5.84 50.38
N ASP A 666 -15.11 6.87 49.72
CA ASP A 666 -15.90 6.65 48.48
C ASP A 666 -15.22 7.08 47.17
N VAL A 667 -14.12 7.85 47.19
CA VAL A 667 -13.38 8.28 45.97
C VAL A 667 -12.06 7.52 45.80
N VAL A 668 -11.46 7.05 46.91
CA VAL A 668 -10.16 6.35 46.93
C VAL A 668 -10.26 4.92 46.39
N VAL A 669 -11.42 4.26 46.51
CA VAL A 669 -11.61 2.87 46.09
C VAL A 669 -11.46 2.68 44.58
N THR A 670 -11.95 3.61 43.76
CA THR A 670 -11.84 3.54 42.28
C THR A 670 -10.42 3.75 41.74
N ILE A 671 -9.58 4.52 42.46
CA ILE A 671 -8.18 4.77 42.05
C ILE A 671 -7.30 3.58 42.46
N GLN A 672 -7.61 2.94 43.59
CA GLN A 672 -6.89 1.77 44.08
C GLN A 672 -7.09 0.55 43.17
N ASP A 673 -8.31 0.33 42.66
CA ASP A 673 -8.62 -0.79 41.76
C ASP A 673 -7.89 -0.66 40.39
N GLN A 674 -7.83 0.55 39.80
CA GLN A 674 -7.07 0.79 38.56
C GLN A 674 -5.56 0.63 38.74
N GLN A 675 -5.01 1.04 39.89
CA GLN A 675 -3.58 0.93 40.17
C GLN A 675 -3.15 -0.55 40.31
N ILE A 676 -3.98 -1.39 40.93
CA ILE A 676 -3.73 -2.83 41.12
C ILE A 676 -3.76 -3.56 39.76
N GLU A 677 -4.74 -3.27 38.89
CA GLU A 677 -4.81 -3.86 37.55
C GLU A 677 -3.59 -3.49 36.68
N VAL A 678 -3.11 -2.24 36.76
CA VAL A 678 -1.93 -1.77 36.03
C VAL A 678 -0.64 -2.44 36.56
N ASP A 679 -0.51 -2.60 37.87
CA ASP A 679 0.63 -3.30 38.50
C ASP A 679 0.65 -4.81 38.16
N GLU A 680 -0.52 -5.46 38.05
CA GLU A 680 -0.62 -6.86 37.63
C GLU A 680 -0.30 -7.04 36.14
N ALA A 681 -0.80 -6.15 35.29
CA ALA A 681 -0.46 -6.12 33.86
C ALA A 681 1.05 -5.90 33.64
N ASP A 682 1.66 -4.94 34.34
CA ASP A 682 3.10 -4.67 34.29
C ASP A 682 3.92 -5.88 34.72
N SER A 683 3.51 -6.54 35.81
CA SER A 683 4.17 -7.74 36.33
C SER A 683 4.08 -8.90 35.33
N SER A 684 2.92 -9.08 34.69
CA SER A 684 2.71 -10.12 33.67
C SER A 684 3.55 -9.88 32.41
N ALA A 685 3.61 -8.63 31.93
CA ALA A 685 4.38 -8.24 30.75
C ALA A 685 5.89 -8.45 30.97
N LEU A 686 6.39 -8.01 32.14
CA LEU A 686 7.78 -8.22 32.55
C LEU A 686 8.11 -9.70 32.75
N ALA A 687 7.24 -10.49 33.38
CA ALA A 687 7.47 -11.92 33.58
C ALA A 687 7.58 -12.66 32.24
N ASN A 688 6.66 -12.37 31.31
CA ASN A 688 6.69 -12.91 29.95
C ASN A 688 7.96 -12.51 29.19
N PHE A 689 8.38 -11.25 29.31
CA PHE A 689 9.61 -10.75 28.70
C PHE A 689 10.85 -11.42 29.30
N TYR A 690 10.93 -11.49 30.63
CA TYR A 690 12.03 -12.08 31.38
C TYR A 690 12.22 -13.55 30.99
N HIS A 691 11.15 -14.34 31.00
CA HIS A 691 11.20 -15.76 30.65
C HIS A 691 11.60 -16.01 29.18
N ARG A 692 11.38 -15.07 28.27
CA ARG A 692 11.67 -15.28 26.84
C ARG A 692 13.02 -14.73 26.40
N TYR A 693 13.42 -13.57 26.92
CA TYR A 693 14.58 -12.81 26.44
C TYR A 693 15.73 -12.73 27.45
N VAL A 694 15.43 -12.71 28.74
CA VAL A 694 16.46 -12.59 29.80
C VAL A 694 17.04 -13.97 30.13
N THR A 695 16.19 -14.97 30.33
CA THR A 695 16.63 -16.37 30.57
C THR A 695 17.40 -16.96 29.39
N SER A 696 17.08 -16.53 28.16
CA SER A 696 17.79 -16.94 26.94
C SER A 696 19.11 -16.19 26.73
N GLY A 697 19.47 -15.26 27.64
CA GLY A 697 20.71 -14.50 27.60
C GLY A 697 20.76 -13.40 26.53
N LYS A 698 19.63 -13.08 25.89
CA LYS A 698 19.56 -12.07 24.83
C LYS A 698 19.48 -10.64 25.36
N VAL A 699 18.90 -10.46 26.55
CA VAL A 699 18.68 -9.15 27.17
C VAL A 699 19.18 -9.17 28.61
N ARG A 700 19.89 -8.12 29.03
CA ARG A 700 20.29 -7.94 30.42
C ARG A 700 19.15 -7.27 31.19
N PHE A 701 18.88 -7.74 32.40
CA PHE A 701 17.84 -7.19 33.26
C PHE A 701 18.45 -6.72 34.58
N VAL A 702 18.16 -5.48 34.97
CA VAL A 702 18.69 -4.84 36.18
C VAL A 702 17.57 -4.15 36.93
N GLU A 703 17.43 -4.44 38.23
CA GLU A 703 16.52 -3.71 39.11
C GLU A 703 17.27 -2.62 39.86
N LYS A 704 16.71 -1.41 39.89
CA LYS A 704 17.24 -0.27 40.63
C LYS A 704 16.19 0.21 41.63
N TYR A 705 16.58 0.20 42.90
CA TYR A 705 15.72 0.67 43.98
C TYR A 705 16.05 2.12 44.28
N VAL A 706 15.05 3.00 44.21
CA VAL A 706 15.19 4.45 44.39
C VAL A 706 14.12 4.97 45.36
N ARG A 707 14.45 6.02 46.12
CA ARG A 707 13.58 6.60 47.14
C ARG A 707 12.76 7.78 46.61
N ASN A 708 13.33 8.56 45.70
CA ASN A 708 12.73 9.77 45.14
C ASN A 708 13.31 10.12 43.75
N GLY A 709 12.75 11.14 43.10
CA GLY A 709 13.23 11.62 41.80
C GLY A 709 14.69 12.07 41.79
N ALA A 710 15.22 12.61 42.89
CA ALA A 710 16.64 13.01 42.96
C ALA A 710 17.59 11.82 42.84
N GLU A 711 17.29 10.70 43.52
CA GLU A 711 18.06 9.46 43.41
C GLU A 711 17.91 8.83 42.01
N THR A 712 16.70 8.87 41.43
CA THR A 712 16.46 8.47 40.03
C THR A 712 17.36 9.27 39.09
N GLY A 713 17.42 10.60 39.23
CA GLY A 713 18.26 11.47 38.41
C GLY A 713 19.75 11.15 38.53
N MET A 714 20.23 10.84 39.73
CA MET A 714 21.61 10.40 39.94
C MET A 714 21.93 9.07 39.22
N VAL A 715 21.03 8.09 39.32
CA VAL A 715 21.19 6.79 38.65
C VAL A 715 21.23 6.96 37.14
N LEU A 716 20.39 7.84 36.59
CA LEU A 716 20.42 8.16 35.16
C LEU A 716 21.74 8.82 34.74
N ARG A 717 22.33 9.68 35.59
CA ARG A 717 23.63 10.33 35.29
C ARG A 717 24.76 9.33 35.22
N GLU A 718 24.76 8.32 36.10
CA GLU A 718 25.73 7.23 36.07
C GLU A 718 25.65 6.43 34.75
N MET A 719 24.46 6.34 34.14
CA MET A 719 24.24 5.58 32.90
C MET A 719 24.59 6.37 31.62
N ALA A 720 24.69 7.70 31.71
CA ALA A 720 24.77 8.62 30.57
C ALA A 720 25.89 8.31 29.57
N GLU A 721 27.05 7.88 30.05
CA GLU A 721 28.25 7.62 29.23
C GLU A 721 28.30 6.20 28.66
N THR A 722 27.46 5.28 29.16
CA THR A 722 27.55 3.86 28.83
C THR A 722 26.68 3.47 27.64
N TYR A 723 25.52 4.11 27.50
CA TYR A 723 24.50 3.71 26.52
C TYR A 723 24.39 4.71 25.37
N SER A 724 24.34 4.18 24.16
CA SER A 724 24.20 4.94 22.91
C SER A 724 22.76 5.36 22.58
N MET A 725 21.77 4.71 23.21
CA MET A 725 20.36 5.04 23.03
C MET A 725 19.57 4.71 24.29
N PHE A 726 18.67 5.61 24.69
CA PHE A 726 17.73 5.43 25.79
C PHE A 726 16.30 5.34 25.24
N ILE A 727 15.55 4.33 25.68
CA ILE A 727 14.13 4.15 25.33
C ILE A 727 13.33 4.25 26.62
N VAL A 728 12.34 5.14 26.63
CA VAL A 728 11.51 5.40 27.81
C VAL A 728 10.06 5.61 27.39
N GLY A 729 9.10 5.19 28.21
CA GLY A 729 7.71 5.58 28.01
C GLY A 729 7.50 7.05 28.35
N LYS A 730 6.63 7.74 27.61
CA LYS A 730 6.25 9.13 27.87
C LYS A 730 5.65 9.28 29.28
N GLY A 731 4.77 8.37 29.67
CA GLY A 731 4.24 8.26 31.02
C GLY A 731 2.75 7.95 31.04
N GLY A 732 2.35 7.08 31.97
CA GLY A 732 0.95 6.66 32.14
C GLY A 732 0.53 6.42 33.59
N ARG A 733 1.41 6.69 34.56
CA ARG A 733 1.06 6.81 35.97
C ARG A 733 0.96 8.30 36.26
N GLY A 734 -0.04 8.72 37.05
CA GLY A 734 -0.03 10.05 37.65
C GLY A 734 1.21 10.25 38.54
N ASP A 735 1.23 11.31 39.37
CA ASP A 735 2.38 11.67 40.23
C ASP A 735 3.03 10.44 40.90
N CYS A 736 4.16 9.99 40.34
CA CYS A 736 4.87 8.81 40.78
C CYS A 736 5.99 9.24 41.72
N LEU A 737 6.07 8.65 42.92
CA LEU A 737 7.14 8.91 43.90
C LEU A 737 8.57 8.76 43.32
N LEU A 738 8.73 7.98 42.25
CA LEU A 738 10.02 7.78 41.58
C LEU A 738 10.44 8.96 40.70
N THR A 739 9.50 9.82 40.32
CA THR A 739 9.71 10.99 39.45
C THR A 739 9.35 12.32 40.13
N THR A 740 8.76 12.29 41.34
CA THR A 740 8.50 13.49 42.15
C THR A 740 9.77 14.31 42.35
N GLY A 741 9.71 15.59 42.01
CA GLY A 741 10.83 16.54 42.04
C GLY A 741 11.59 16.65 40.71
N ILE A 742 11.47 15.68 39.79
CA ILE A 742 11.86 15.86 38.38
C ILE A 742 10.70 16.49 37.59
N SER A 743 9.46 16.10 37.91
CA SER A 743 8.22 16.62 37.30
C SER A 743 8.09 18.14 37.39
N ASP A 744 8.62 18.76 38.45
CA ASP A 744 8.48 20.19 38.70
C ASP A 744 9.31 21.05 37.73
N TRP A 745 10.25 20.42 37.01
CA TRP A 745 11.17 21.07 36.05
C TRP A 745 10.86 20.71 34.60
N GLU A 746 9.67 20.16 34.31
CA GLU A 746 9.30 19.73 32.96
C GLU A 746 9.04 20.94 32.02
N GLU A 747 9.84 21.08 30.96
CA GLU A 747 9.72 22.11 29.93
C GLU A 747 8.94 21.62 28.70
N CYS A 748 9.15 20.36 28.31
CA CYS A 748 8.59 19.75 27.11
C CYS A 748 7.67 18.55 27.46
N PRO A 749 6.37 18.78 27.74
CA PRO A 749 5.44 17.73 28.15
C PRO A 749 5.20 16.69 27.05
N GLU A 750 5.55 16.97 25.79
CA GLU A 750 5.57 15.97 24.72
C GLU A 750 6.53 14.79 24.99
N LEU A 751 7.63 15.00 25.72
CA LEU A 751 8.61 13.96 26.08
C LEU A 751 8.28 13.25 27.41
N GLY A 752 7.45 13.85 28.25
CA GLY A 752 7.18 13.35 29.60
C GLY A 752 8.35 13.56 30.57
N VAL A 753 8.08 13.38 31.86
CA VAL A 753 9.00 13.76 32.95
C VAL A 753 10.42 13.20 32.79
N VAL A 754 10.56 11.89 32.51
CA VAL A 754 11.88 11.26 32.37
C VAL A 754 12.51 11.58 31.03
N GLY A 755 11.73 11.60 29.95
CA GLY A 755 12.22 11.93 28.61
C GLY A 755 12.75 13.36 28.52
N ASP A 756 12.05 14.32 29.13
CA ASP A 756 12.44 15.72 29.20
C ASP A 756 13.69 15.91 30.07
N PHE A 757 13.78 15.23 31.21
CA PHE A 757 14.99 15.23 32.05
C PHE A 757 16.22 14.71 31.32
N LEU A 758 16.09 13.63 30.55
CA LEU A 758 17.18 13.10 29.71
C LEU A 758 17.50 14.06 28.54
N ALA A 759 16.49 14.76 28.01
CA ALA A 759 16.64 15.70 26.91
C ALA A 759 17.17 17.08 27.33
N SER A 760 17.24 17.39 28.63
CA SER A 760 17.78 18.64 29.16
C SER A 760 19.24 18.87 28.76
N SER A 761 19.60 20.14 28.53
CA SER A 761 20.97 20.58 28.24
C SER A 761 21.91 20.46 29.43
N GLU A 762 21.40 20.32 30.66
CA GLU A 762 22.22 20.12 31.86
C GLU A 762 22.77 18.69 31.96
N PHE A 763 22.36 17.82 31.03
CA PHE A 763 22.66 16.42 31.03
C PHE A 763 23.50 16.06 29.81
N ASP A 764 24.81 15.88 30.01
CA ASP A 764 25.78 15.44 28.99
C ASP A 764 25.62 13.95 28.67
N ILE A 765 24.46 13.58 28.11
CA ILE A 765 24.28 12.29 27.44
C ILE A 765 24.71 12.42 25.99
N SER A 766 25.57 11.50 25.54
CA SER A 766 25.97 11.33 24.14
C SER A 766 25.01 10.48 23.31
N GLY A 767 24.11 9.73 23.96
CA GLY A 767 23.13 8.86 23.30
C GLY A 767 21.82 9.54 22.88
N SER A 768 21.20 9.04 21.81
CA SER A 768 19.88 9.50 21.36
C SER A 768 18.76 8.99 22.28
N ILE A 769 17.65 9.73 22.39
CA ILE A 769 16.54 9.38 23.29
C ILE A 769 15.28 9.12 22.47
N LEU A 770 14.63 7.99 22.72
CA LEU A 770 13.35 7.61 22.10
C LEU A 770 12.28 7.54 23.18
N VAL A 771 11.35 8.49 23.15
CA VAL A 771 10.19 8.53 24.05
C VAL A 771 9.02 7.87 23.35
N VAL A 772 8.39 6.86 23.97
CA VAL A 772 7.29 6.06 23.39
C VAL A 772 5.98 6.34 24.09
N GLN A 773 4.90 6.55 23.35
CA GLN A 773 3.53 6.63 23.84
C GLN A 773 2.70 5.50 23.22
N GLN A 774 2.01 4.73 24.06
CA GLN A 774 1.04 3.74 23.61
C GLN A 774 -0.19 4.44 23.04
N GLN A 775 -0.83 3.82 22.04
CA GLN A 775 -2.12 4.27 21.51
C GLN A 775 -3.13 4.50 22.65
N ARG A 776 -3.90 5.59 22.55
CA ARG A 776 -4.99 5.93 23.48
C ARG A 776 -6.36 5.57 22.96
#